data_AF-A0A254QY45-F1
#
_entry.id   AF-A0A254QY45-F1
#
_cell.length_a   1.000
_cell.length_b   1.000
_cell.length_c   1.000
_cell.angle_alpha   90.00
_cell.angle_beta   90.00
_cell.angle_gamma   90.00
#
_symmetry.space_group_name_H-M   'P 1'
#
loop_
_entity.id
_entity.type
_entity.pdbx_description
1 polymer ?
#
loop_
_entity_poly.entity_id
_entity_poly.type
_entity_poly.pdbx_seq_one_letter_code
_entity_poly.pdbx_strand_id
1 'polypeptide(L)'
;MAERRGKAVLQVEDLQVYYGESHALQGVGFTLESGVLSIVGRNGMGKTTLCNTITGLKKAESGSIRAMGREISHLEPHEIHRLGIGYVPQGRRVWPSLTVDEHLRLAAKTTRDASWSPERIYQTFPRLAERRNNGGAQLSGGEQQMLAISRALLSDPKLMIMDEPTEGLAPVIVDQVRDMLVRLAAEDEMAILVIEQNIGVATSVSDRVGIMVNGRINRIMDAKALAADRDLQQRLLGVGRHSEDEMPEPSPGEQAVVAEQMAEVYRVNRSGDQKVSDFHPVTQMPNRWNVPGAIVVESKPAPEPAPENVFHIPYAERVGRTVLVVGTFDTKARELNYMADRIKALGLPVKTVDLSTSGKPSRADVTPAQIASMARGGTQSVMTGDRGQSVSAMAKAFENWIARERGIGGILSAGGSGGTSLATAGMRALPFGIPKVMVSTVAAGDVAQYVGSSDIMMMHSVADVQGLNRITLKVLGNAARAMAGMAADLPSSRADKSLGAETKPTVGLTMFGVTTPLIQRLTRQLEPDFDCLTFHATGIGGRSMESLVDNGDIETVLDLTTTEVADMLVGGVFRATEDRFGANIRTGVPYVGSVGALDMVNFGPRNSVPDRFSSRKFVIHNDSVTLMRTTAEECRQIGEWIAQRLNQMQGPMTFLLPEGGVSALDAPDQPFHDPEARETLFTTIESNVNQGGNRRVTRINAHINSEEFANAVLDAMPVLHSSRKRNA
;
A
#
# COMPACT_ATOMS: atom_id res chain seq x y z
N MET A 1 -32.36 27.68 48.41
CA MET A 1 -30.99 27.14 48.27
C MET A 1 -30.86 26.62 46.86
N ALA A 2 -30.15 27.33 45.99
CA ALA A 2 -29.95 26.94 44.60
C ALA A 2 -28.85 25.87 44.53
N GLU A 3 -29.18 24.69 44.03
CA GLU A 3 -28.24 23.61 43.78
C GLU A 3 -27.13 24.09 42.83
N ARG A 4 -25.88 23.98 43.29
CA ARG A 4 -24.69 24.12 42.44
C ARG A 4 -24.71 22.99 41.40
N ARG A 5 -25.27 23.23 40.21
CA ARG A 5 -24.97 22.43 39.02
C ARG A 5 -23.46 22.48 38.79
N GLY A 6 -22.79 21.33 38.83
CA GLY A 6 -21.35 21.21 38.55
C GLY A 6 -21.03 21.80 37.17
N LYS A 7 -19.94 22.57 37.08
CA LYS A 7 -19.53 23.19 35.81
C LYS A 7 -18.91 22.12 34.91
N ALA A 8 -19.51 21.84 33.75
CA ALA A 8 -19.01 20.83 32.82
C ALA A 8 -17.55 21.08 32.40
N VAL A 9 -16.70 20.05 32.48
CA VAL A 9 -15.31 20.10 32.01
C VAL A 9 -15.23 19.98 30.49
N LEU A 10 -16.09 19.16 29.88
CA LEU A 10 -16.24 19.05 28.44
C LEU A 10 -17.72 18.96 28.06
N GLN A 11 -18.13 19.77 27.08
CA GLN A 11 -19.47 19.76 26.50
C GLN A 11 -19.34 19.74 24.97
N VAL A 12 -19.98 18.78 24.34
CA VAL A 12 -20.03 18.62 22.88
C VAL A 12 -21.50 18.68 22.48
N GLU A 13 -21.82 19.51 21.49
CA GLU A 13 -23.20 19.74 21.04
C GLU A 13 -23.29 19.70 19.53
N ASP A 14 -24.21 18.87 19.02
CA ASP A 14 -24.55 18.72 17.60
C ASP A 14 -23.34 18.69 16.66
N LEU A 15 -22.30 17.95 17.04
CA LEU A 15 -21.03 17.95 16.33
C LEU A 15 -21.17 17.23 14.99
N GLN A 16 -21.02 17.97 13.89
CA GLN A 16 -21.06 17.48 12.52
C GLN A 16 -19.64 17.51 11.93
N VAL A 17 -19.13 16.35 11.51
CA VAL A 17 -17.76 16.24 10.98
C VAL A 17 -17.74 15.42 9.71
N TYR A 18 -17.09 15.96 8.68
CA TYR A 18 -17.00 15.35 7.36
C TYR A 18 -15.55 15.06 6.94
N TYR A 19 -15.35 13.92 6.28
CA TYR A 19 -14.14 13.63 5.49
C TYR A 19 -14.51 13.59 4.00
N GLY A 20 -14.38 14.73 3.32
CA GLY A 20 -14.99 14.92 2.01
C GLY A 20 -16.51 14.76 2.13
N GLU A 21 -17.13 13.95 1.27
CA GLU A 21 -18.58 13.65 1.34
C GLU A 21 -18.98 12.73 2.51
N SER A 22 -18.01 12.29 3.32
CA SER A 22 -18.20 11.28 4.35
C SER A 22 -18.63 11.89 5.67
N HIS A 23 -19.92 11.87 5.98
CA HIS A 23 -20.41 12.31 7.29
C HIS A 23 -20.00 11.32 8.39
N ALA A 24 -18.97 11.67 9.15
CA ALA A 24 -18.28 10.80 10.10
C ALA A 24 -18.79 10.96 11.53
N LEU A 25 -19.06 12.19 11.99
CA LEU A 25 -19.83 12.48 13.19
C LEU A 25 -21.12 13.18 12.76
N GLN A 26 -22.27 12.68 13.20
CA GLN A 26 -23.59 13.09 12.73
C GLN A 26 -24.43 13.63 13.88
N GLY A 27 -24.09 14.82 14.37
CA GLY A 27 -24.79 15.47 15.49
C GLY A 27 -24.43 14.81 16.82
N VAL A 28 -23.14 14.53 17.02
CA VAL A 28 -22.67 13.96 18.28
C VAL A 28 -22.82 14.99 19.39
N GLY A 29 -23.46 14.60 20.50
CA GLY A 29 -23.58 15.44 21.68
C GLY A 29 -23.43 14.64 22.98
N PHE A 30 -22.68 15.19 23.94
CA PHE A 30 -22.52 14.65 25.29
C PHE A 30 -21.89 15.69 26.23
N THR A 31 -21.94 15.41 27.53
CA THR A 31 -21.36 16.27 28.57
C THR A 31 -20.61 15.41 29.59
N LEU A 32 -19.38 15.83 29.90
CA LEU A 32 -18.53 15.27 30.94
C LEU A 32 -18.30 16.36 32.00
N GLU A 33 -18.82 16.12 33.20
CA GLU A 33 -18.72 17.03 34.33
C GLU A 33 -17.44 16.80 35.13
N SER A 34 -17.25 15.59 35.63
CA SER A 34 -16.05 15.12 36.33
C SER A 34 -15.94 13.59 36.19
N GLY A 35 -14.84 13.02 36.69
CA GLY A 35 -14.60 11.57 36.64
C GLY A 35 -14.34 11.06 35.22
N VAL A 36 -14.74 9.81 34.97
CA VAL A 36 -14.49 9.11 33.69
C VAL A 36 -15.80 8.94 32.91
N LEU A 37 -15.79 9.36 31.65
CA LEU A 37 -16.82 8.99 30.66
C LEU A 37 -16.18 8.11 29.60
N SER A 38 -16.75 6.92 29.36
CA SER A 38 -16.33 6.09 28.24
C SER A 38 -17.25 6.25 27.06
N ILE A 39 -16.71 6.25 25.84
CA ILE A 39 -17.50 6.09 24.61
C ILE A 39 -17.04 4.82 23.90
N VAL A 40 -17.99 3.92 23.67
CA VAL A 40 -17.74 2.64 23.05
C VAL A 40 -18.42 2.52 21.70
N GLY A 41 -17.75 1.90 20.75
CA GLY A 41 -18.28 1.60 19.44
C GLY A 41 -17.34 0.72 18.63
N ARG A 42 -17.87 0.08 17.60
CA ARG A 42 -17.04 -0.73 16.69
C ARG A 42 -16.05 0.13 15.90
N ASN A 43 -15.11 -0.53 15.24
CA ASN A 43 -14.16 0.15 14.36
C ASN A 43 -14.92 0.82 13.19
N GLY A 44 -14.51 2.04 12.87
CA GLY A 44 -15.15 2.86 11.84
C GLY A 44 -16.42 3.62 12.28
N MET A 45 -16.82 3.58 13.55
CA MET A 45 -18.03 4.29 14.02
C MET A 45 -17.85 5.81 14.27
N GLY A 46 -16.65 6.36 14.10
CA GLY A 46 -16.36 7.79 14.33
C GLY A 46 -15.58 8.10 15.61
N LYS A 47 -15.19 7.09 16.38
CA LYS A 47 -14.46 7.17 17.66
C LYS A 47 -13.22 8.08 17.63
N THR A 48 -12.21 7.71 16.83
CA THR A 48 -10.99 8.51 16.63
C THR A 48 -11.29 9.88 16.00
N THR A 49 -12.32 9.97 15.15
CA THR A 49 -12.76 11.26 14.60
C THR A 49 -13.22 12.20 15.69
N LEU A 50 -13.95 11.70 16.69
CA LEU A 50 -14.37 12.49 17.85
C LEU A 50 -13.16 13.00 18.64
N CYS A 51 -12.20 12.15 18.98
CA CYS A 51 -10.95 12.54 19.64
C CYS A 51 -10.21 13.64 18.86
N ASN A 52 -10.00 13.42 17.57
CA ASN A 52 -9.30 14.36 16.70
C ASN A 52 -10.03 15.69 16.60
N THR A 53 -11.36 15.68 16.66
CA THR A 53 -12.15 16.92 16.57
C THR A 53 -12.09 17.71 17.87
N ILE A 54 -12.21 17.04 19.03
CA ILE A 54 -12.08 17.70 20.34
C ILE A 54 -10.67 18.28 20.55
N THR A 55 -9.65 17.62 20.01
CA THR A 55 -8.24 18.05 20.12
C THR A 55 -7.79 19.01 19.01
N GLY A 56 -8.70 19.41 18.11
CA GLY A 56 -8.43 20.35 17.01
C GLY A 56 -7.63 19.77 15.83
N LEU A 57 -7.27 18.48 15.86
CA LEU A 57 -6.62 17.78 14.75
C LEU A 57 -7.53 17.61 13.53
N LYS A 58 -8.85 17.72 13.73
CA LYS A 58 -9.86 17.75 12.67
C LYS A 58 -10.87 18.87 12.97
N LYS A 59 -11.13 19.73 11.98
CA LYS A 59 -12.16 20.78 12.10
C LYS A 59 -13.56 20.19 11.97
N ALA A 60 -14.46 20.63 12.83
CA ALA A 60 -15.89 20.38 12.70
C ALA A 60 -16.49 21.31 11.65
N GLU A 61 -17.48 20.82 10.91
CA GLU A 61 -18.24 21.63 9.94
C GLU A 61 -19.24 22.52 10.66
N SER A 62 -19.92 21.94 11.66
CA SER A 62 -20.84 22.65 12.55
C SER A 62 -20.94 21.93 13.90
N GLY A 63 -21.62 22.57 14.85
CA GLY A 63 -21.68 22.14 16.24
C GLY A 63 -20.73 22.94 17.13
N SER A 64 -20.70 22.60 18.42
CA SER A 64 -19.94 23.31 19.45
C SER A 64 -19.19 22.32 20.34
N ILE A 65 -17.97 22.71 20.73
CA ILE A 65 -17.12 22.01 21.68
C ILE A 65 -16.67 23.06 22.69
N ARG A 66 -17.08 22.87 23.95
CA ARG A 66 -16.68 23.72 25.08
C ARG A 66 -15.87 22.91 26.07
N ALA A 67 -14.67 23.39 26.38
CA ALA A 67 -13.80 22.81 27.39
C ALA A 67 -13.57 23.84 28.52
N MET A 68 -13.78 23.42 29.76
CA MET A 68 -13.68 24.27 30.97
C MET A 68 -14.51 25.57 30.88
N GLY A 69 -15.62 25.52 30.12
CA GLY A 69 -16.52 26.66 29.86
C GLY A 69 -16.08 27.59 28.72
N ARG A 70 -14.99 27.29 27.99
CA ARG A 70 -14.52 28.05 26.82
C ARG A 70 -14.81 27.30 25.54
N GLU A 71 -15.30 28.01 24.52
CA GLU A 71 -15.45 27.45 23.16
C GLU A 71 -14.08 27.15 22.55
N ILE A 72 -13.90 25.92 22.05
CA ILE A 72 -12.63 25.46 21.47
C ILE A 72 -12.74 24.97 20.02
N SER A 73 -13.94 24.93 19.43
CA SER A 73 -14.20 24.39 18.07
C SER A 73 -13.35 24.98 16.94
N HIS A 74 -12.86 26.21 17.12
CA HIS A 74 -12.07 26.95 16.12
C HIS A 74 -10.60 27.11 16.51
N LEU A 75 -10.20 26.63 17.70
CA LEU A 75 -8.83 26.77 18.17
C LEU A 75 -7.91 25.74 17.51
N GLU A 76 -6.65 26.12 17.33
CA GLU A 76 -5.64 25.21 16.79
C GLU A 76 -5.15 24.22 17.88
N PRO A 77 -4.66 23.01 17.53
CA PRO A 77 -4.35 21.96 18.50
C PRO A 77 -3.43 22.38 19.66
N HIS A 78 -2.44 23.21 19.37
CA HIS A 78 -1.48 23.68 20.37
C HIS A 78 -2.11 24.67 21.38
N GLU A 79 -3.16 25.39 20.98
CA GLU A 79 -3.93 26.28 21.86
C GLU A 79 -4.84 25.46 22.76
N ILE A 80 -5.48 24.43 22.21
CA ILE A 80 -6.33 23.49 22.96
C ILE A 80 -5.50 22.77 24.03
N HIS A 81 -4.31 22.27 23.67
CA HIS A 81 -3.38 21.66 24.61
C HIS A 81 -3.00 22.61 25.77
N ARG A 82 -2.74 23.89 25.48
CA ARG A 82 -2.42 24.91 26.50
C ARG A 82 -3.58 25.19 27.47
N LEU A 83 -4.82 24.87 27.11
CA LEU A 83 -5.98 24.97 28.02
C LEU A 83 -6.01 23.85 29.06
N GLY A 84 -5.09 22.87 28.98
CA GLY A 84 -5.02 21.73 29.89
C GLY A 84 -5.78 20.52 29.37
N ILE A 85 -5.85 20.33 28.04
CA ILE A 85 -6.37 19.10 27.43
C ILE A 85 -5.18 18.23 27.00
N GLY A 86 -5.02 17.08 27.67
CA GLY A 86 -4.05 16.06 27.33
C GLY A 86 -4.66 15.04 26.37
N TYR A 87 -3.87 14.56 25.40
CA TYR A 87 -4.32 13.57 24.43
C TYR A 87 -3.35 12.39 24.34
N VAL A 88 -3.89 11.19 24.48
CA VAL A 88 -3.20 9.91 24.27
C VAL A 88 -3.77 9.27 22.99
N PRO A 89 -3.08 9.40 21.85
CA PRO A 89 -3.55 8.84 20.58
C PRO A 89 -3.41 7.32 20.50
N GLN A 90 -4.17 6.72 19.57
CA GLN A 90 -3.99 5.32 19.18
C GLN A 90 -2.57 5.05 18.67
N GLY A 91 -2.06 3.84 18.96
CA GLY A 91 -0.77 3.37 18.47
C GLY A 91 0.45 3.85 19.28
N ARG A 92 0.26 4.34 20.51
CA ARG A 92 1.29 4.70 21.52
C ARG A 92 2.18 5.89 21.16
N ARG A 93 2.55 6.06 19.89
CA ARG A 93 3.28 7.20 19.30
C ARG A 93 4.56 7.58 20.09
N VAL A 94 5.36 6.58 20.44
CA VAL A 94 6.67 6.75 21.10
C VAL A 94 7.79 6.89 20.06
N TRP A 95 8.86 7.63 20.38
CA TRP A 95 10.04 7.75 19.53
C TRP A 95 10.96 6.54 19.76
N PRO A 96 11.23 5.69 18.75
CA PRO A 96 12.02 4.47 18.92
C PRO A 96 13.42 4.70 19.51
N SER A 97 14.05 5.82 19.14
CA SER A 97 15.44 6.16 19.46
C SER A 97 15.63 6.87 20.80
N LEU A 98 14.58 7.43 21.41
CA LEU A 98 14.69 8.14 22.68
C LEU A 98 14.49 7.17 23.84
N THR A 99 15.26 7.35 24.90
CA THR A 99 15.09 6.63 26.16
C THR A 99 13.80 7.05 26.88
N VAL A 100 13.34 6.24 27.83
CA VAL A 100 12.20 6.61 28.69
C VAL A 100 12.43 7.96 29.37
N ASP A 101 13.62 8.21 29.93
CA ASP A 101 13.92 9.49 30.58
C ASP A 101 13.87 10.67 29.61
N GLU A 102 14.42 10.51 28.40
CA GLU A 102 14.38 11.55 27.38
C GLU A 102 12.95 11.86 26.92
N HIS A 103 12.09 10.85 26.78
CA HIS A 103 10.67 11.08 26.50
C HIS A 103 9.99 11.92 27.58
N LEU A 104 10.20 11.56 28.85
CA LEU A 104 9.57 12.27 29.97
C LEU A 104 10.12 13.69 30.10
N ARG A 105 11.43 13.88 29.98
CA ARG A 105 12.04 15.22 30.05
C ARG A 105 11.61 16.11 28.90
N LEU A 106 11.45 15.56 27.70
CA LEU A 106 10.96 16.31 26.54
C LEU A 106 9.50 16.76 26.71
N ALA A 107 8.67 15.95 27.37
CA ALA A 107 7.26 16.25 27.60
C ALA A 107 7.00 17.11 28.86
N ALA A 108 7.94 17.15 29.80
CA ALA A 108 7.78 17.87 31.07
C ALA A 108 7.70 19.40 30.85
N LYS A 109 6.71 20.03 31.50
CA LYS A 109 6.66 21.49 31.61
C LYS A 109 7.80 22.00 32.51
N THR A 110 8.42 23.11 32.12
CA THR A 110 9.52 23.76 32.88
C THR A 110 9.03 24.64 34.04
N THR A 111 7.73 24.62 34.36
CA THR A 111 7.14 25.45 35.42
C THR A 111 7.34 24.82 36.80
N ARG A 112 7.78 25.61 37.79
CA ARG A 112 8.07 25.14 39.16
C ARG A 112 6.86 24.57 39.93
N ASP A 113 5.64 24.89 39.51
CA ASP A 113 4.40 24.51 40.19
C ASP A 113 3.62 23.38 39.49
N ALA A 114 4.26 22.62 38.58
CA ALA A 114 3.58 21.53 37.87
C ALA A 114 3.26 20.36 38.82
N SER A 115 2.02 19.86 38.78
CA SER A 115 1.60 18.74 39.64
C SER A 115 2.26 17.41 39.22
N TRP A 116 2.59 17.27 37.94
CA TRP A 116 3.26 16.10 37.36
C TRP A 116 4.71 16.41 37.00
N SER A 117 5.64 15.68 37.62
CA SER A 117 7.07 15.68 37.27
C SER A 117 7.51 14.29 36.82
N PRO A 118 8.63 14.15 36.09
CA PRO A 118 9.20 12.84 35.76
C PRO A 118 9.40 11.95 37.00
N GLU A 119 9.75 12.53 38.14
CA GLU A 119 9.91 11.83 39.41
C GLU A 119 8.59 11.29 39.95
N ARG A 120 7.50 12.08 39.90
CA ARG A 120 6.14 11.59 40.22
C ARG A 120 5.73 10.49 39.26
N ILE A 121 6.00 10.64 37.96
CA ILE A 121 5.74 9.62 36.94
C ILE A 121 6.45 8.30 37.28
N TYR A 122 7.71 8.33 37.71
CA TYR A 122 8.42 7.11 38.12
C TYR A 122 7.85 6.46 39.38
N GLN A 123 7.28 7.24 40.30
CA GLN A 123 6.56 6.71 41.46
C GLN A 123 5.22 6.08 41.05
N THR A 124 4.50 6.71 40.12
CA THR A 124 3.22 6.22 39.59
C THR A 124 3.42 5.00 38.67
N PHE A 125 4.51 4.95 37.91
CA PHE A 125 4.85 3.87 36.97
C PHE A 125 6.23 3.28 37.27
N PRO A 126 6.37 2.43 38.31
CA PRO A 126 7.66 1.84 38.68
C PRO A 126 8.34 1.07 37.55
N ARG A 127 7.55 0.47 36.65
CA ARG A 127 8.07 -0.22 35.45
C ARG A 127 8.81 0.71 34.50
N LEU A 128 8.39 1.97 34.38
CA LEU A 128 9.13 2.97 33.60
C LEU A 128 10.41 3.41 34.31
N ALA A 129 10.41 3.44 35.65
CA ALA A 129 11.61 3.76 36.44
C ALA A 129 12.70 2.69 36.26
N GLU A 130 12.31 1.41 36.28
CA GLU A 130 13.22 0.28 36.00
C GLU A 130 13.83 0.34 34.59
N ARG A 131 13.10 0.93 33.62
CA ARG A 131 13.48 1.01 32.20
C ARG A 131 13.93 2.40 31.78
N ARG A 132 14.34 3.24 32.73
CA ARG A 132 14.67 4.66 32.52
C ARG A 132 15.61 4.92 31.34
N ASN A 133 16.60 4.05 31.15
CA ASN A 133 17.65 4.20 30.12
C ASN A 133 17.37 3.38 28.85
N ASN A 134 16.24 2.68 28.77
CA ASN A 134 15.88 1.88 27.59
C ASN A 134 15.23 2.77 26.52
N GLY A 135 15.59 2.53 25.26
CA GLY A 135 14.98 3.20 24.11
C GLY A 135 13.51 2.79 23.90
N GLY A 136 12.71 3.64 23.27
CA GLY A 136 11.28 3.38 23.01
C GLY A 136 11.00 2.07 22.27
N ALA A 137 11.90 1.63 21.37
CA ALA A 137 11.80 0.34 20.68
C ALA A 137 12.12 -0.89 21.55
N GLN A 138 12.75 -0.70 22.71
CA GLN A 138 13.15 -1.75 23.65
C GLN A 138 12.11 -2.00 24.76
N LEU A 139 10.98 -1.30 24.70
CA LEU A 139 9.85 -1.42 25.62
C LEU A 139 8.81 -2.38 25.04
N SER A 140 8.20 -3.19 25.90
CA SER A 140 7.01 -3.97 25.55
C SER A 140 5.83 -3.05 25.20
N GLY A 141 4.82 -3.59 24.50
CA GLY A 141 3.65 -2.79 24.12
C GLY A 141 2.92 -2.13 25.29
N GLY A 142 2.88 -2.79 26.46
CA GLY A 142 2.32 -2.23 27.68
C GLY A 142 3.17 -1.10 28.27
N GLU A 143 4.50 -1.27 28.27
CA GLU A 143 5.43 -0.23 28.73
C GLU A 143 5.39 1.01 27.82
N GLN A 144 5.29 0.80 26.50
CA GLN A 144 5.10 1.90 25.55
C GLN A 144 3.78 2.64 25.79
N GLN A 145 2.70 1.93 26.13
CA GLN A 145 1.43 2.55 26.48
C GLN A 145 1.54 3.39 27.76
N MET A 146 2.16 2.85 28.82
CA MET A 146 2.40 3.61 30.06
C MET A 146 3.22 4.87 29.78
N LEU A 147 4.23 4.78 28.91
CA LEU A 147 5.04 5.94 28.51
C LEU A 147 4.23 6.98 27.74
N ALA A 148 3.32 6.58 26.85
CA ALA A 148 2.42 7.47 26.14
C ALA A 148 1.49 8.24 27.10
N ILE A 149 0.90 7.53 28.06
CA ILE A 149 0.06 8.12 29.11
C ILE A 149 0.88 9.10 29.97
N SER A 150 2.08 8.70 30.38
CA SER A 150 2.98 9.52 31.20
C SER A 150 3.33 10.85 30.53
N ARG A 151 3.56 10.84 29.22
CA ARG A 151 3.81 12.08 28.45
C ARG A 151 2.62 13.02 28.45
N ALA A 152 1.39 12.49 28.38
CA ALA A 152 0.19 13.30 28.48
C ALA A 152 0.00 13.86 29.89
N LEU A 153 0.27 13.09 30.95
CA LEU A 153 0.19 13.54 32.34
C LEU A 153 1.14 14.70 32.64
N LEU A 154 2.35 14.67 32.07
CA LEU A 154 3.35 15.73 32.23
C LEU A 154 2.92 17.10 31.65
N SER A 155 1.85 17.13 30.84
CA SER A 155 1.22 18.38 30.41
C SER A 155 0.35 19.04 31.49
N ASP A 156 0.22 18.42 32.68
CA ASP A 156 -0.67 18.81 33.77
C ASP A 156 -2.12 19.02 33.29
N PRO A 157 -2.75 17.99 32.69
CA PRO A 157 -4.05 18.12 32.06
C PRO A 157 -5.19 18.14 33.09
N LYS A 158 -6.18 19.02 32.86
CA LYS A 158 -7.47 19.03 33.57
C LYS A 158 -8.49 18.10 32.91
N LEU A 159 -8.30 17.82 31.61
CA LEU A 159 -9.06 16.86 30.83
C LEU A 159 -8.08 15.98 30.07
N MET A 160 -8.18 14.67 30.24
CA MET A 160 -7.42 13.68 29.47
C MET A 160 -8.33 12.94 28.50
N ILE A 161 -7.94 12.89 27.23
CA ILE A 161 -8.63 12.16 26.16
C ILE A 161 -7.75 11.00 25.73
N MET A 162 -8.30 9.80 25.71
CA MET A 162 -7.55 8.58 25.39
C MET A 162 -8.26 7.79 24.30
N ASP A 163 -7.56 7.54 23.20
CA ASP A 163 -8.10 6.82 22.04
C ASP A 163 -7.61 5.37 22.01
N GLU A 164 -8.50 4.45 22.35
CA GLU A 164 -8.28 3.00 22.45
C GLU A 164 -7.01 2.62 23.24
N PRO A 165 -6.89 3.08 24.51
CA PRO A 165 -5.66 2.91 25.30
C PRO A 165 -5.33 1.45 25.63
N THR A 166 -6.27 0.53 25.50
CA THR A 166 -6.06 -0.90 25.80
C THR A 166 -5.86 -1.78 24.56
N GLU A 167 -5.86 -1.21 23.36
CA GLU A 167 -5.75 -1.95 22.12
C GLU A 167 -4.42 -2.71 21.99
N GLY A 168 -4.51 -4.00 21.67
CA GLY A 168 -3.35 -4.86 21.41
C GLY A 168 -2.48 -5.11 22.65
N LEU A 169 -3.01 -4.92 23.86
CA LEU A 169 -2.33 -5.21 25.12
C LEU A 169 -2.74 -6.59 25.68
N ALA A 170 -1.82 -7.22 26.41
CA ALA A 170 -2.12 -8.45 27.13
C ALA A 170 -3.12 -8.17 28.29
N PRO A 171 -3.99 -9.12 28.66
CA PRO A 171 -5.04 -8.90 29.67
C PRO A 171 -4.55 -8.31 31.00
N VAL A 172 -3.40 -8.78 31.51
CA VAL A 172 -2.81 -8.26 32.75
C VAL A 172 -2.45 -6.77 32.64
N ILE A 173 -2.03 -6.32 31.46
CA ILE A 173 -1.72 -4.91 31.22
C ILE A 173 -3.01 -4.09 31.08
N VAL A 174 -4.06 -4.65 30.49
CA VAL A 174 -5.38 -4.00 30.43
C VAL A 174 -5.91 -3.73 31.84
N ASP A 175 -5.82 -4.70 32.75
CA ASP A 175 -6.19 -4.51 34.15
C ASP A 175 -5.35 -3.42 34.83
N GLN A 176 -4.04 -3.38 34.57
CA GLN A 176 -3.16 -2.33 35.11
C GLN A 176 -3.53 -0.94 34.60
N VAL A 177 -3.84 -0.80 33.30
CA VAL A 177 -4.30 0.47 32.72
C VAL A 177 -5.65 0.87 33.31
N ARG A 178 -6.59 -0.07 33.47
CA ARG A 178 -7.88 0.19 34.13
C ARG A 178 -7.68 0.75 35.54
N ASP A 179 -6.92 0.04 36.38
CA ASP A 179 -6.74 0.40 37.79
C ASP A 179 -6.05 1.77 37.93
N MET A 180 -5.15 2.09 37.00
CA MET A 180 -4.53 3.41 36.89
C MET A 180 -5.56 4.50 36.57
N LEU A 181 -6.42 4.31 35.57
CA LEU A 181 -7.42 5.31 35.18
C LEU A 181 -8.42 5.58 36.30
N VAL A 182 -8.85 4.52 36.99
CA VAL A 182 -9.73 4.64 38.16
C VAL A 182 -9.03 5.43 39.28
N ARG A 183 -7.74 5.18 39.54
CA ARG A 183 -6.97 5.92 40.55
C ARG A 183 -6.82 7.40 40.19
N LEU A 184 -6.44 7.70 38.94
CA LEU A 184 -6.27 9.07 38.46
C LEU A 184 -7.58 9.86 38.49
N ALA A 185 -8.71 9.21 38.22
CA ALA A 185 -10.02 9.84 38.34
C ALA A 185 -10.47 10.03 39.80
N ALA A 186 -10.11 9.11 40.70
CA ALA A 186 -10.48 9.16 42.12
C ALA A 186 -9.75 10.24 42.91
N GLU A 187 -8.58 10.69 42.44
CA GLU A 187 -7.86 11.83 43.01
C GLU A 187 -8.56 13.18 42.73
N ASP A 188 -9.66 13.20 41.95
CA ASP A 188 -10.56 14.34 41.64
C ASP A 188 -9.86 15.58 41.02
N GLU A 189 -8.64 15.39 40.52
CA GLU A 189 -7.81 16.43 39.89
C GLU A 189 -8.02 16.54 38.37
N MET A 190 -8.63 15.54 37.73
CA MET A 190 -8.71 15.44 36.27
C MET A 190 -9.95 14.67 35.78
N ALA A 191 -10.63 15.20 34.77
CA ALA A 191 -11.67 14.47 34.04
C ALA A 191 -11.05 13.62 32.92
N ILE A 192 -11.60 12.43 32.65
CA ILE A 192 -11.06 11.50 31.65
C ILE A 192 -12.17 11.11 30.65
N LEU A 193 -11.90 11.31 29.36
CA LEU A 193 -12.69 10.77 28.27
C LEU A 193 -11.95 9.57 27.67
N VAL A 194 -12.49 8.37 27.87
CA VAL A 194 -11.92 7.13 27.36
C VAL A 194 -12.72 6.67 26.15
N ILE A 195 -12.05 6.50 25.03
CA ILE A 195 -12.65 5.89 23.84
C ILE A 195 -12.17 4.45 23.77
N GLU A 196 -13.11 3.51 23.70
CA GLU A 196 -12.79 2.09 23.74
C GLU A 196 -13.60 1.29 22.72
N GLN A 197 -13.08 0.13 22.33
CA GLN A 197 -13.87 -0.87 21.61
C GLN A 197 -14.43 -1.93 22.57
N ASN A 198 -13.72 -2.20 23.67
CA ASN A 198 -14.10 -3.23 24.62
C ASN A 198 -15.10 -2.67 25.66
N ILE A 199 -16.36 -3.10 25.57
CA ILE A 199 -17.40 -2.69 26.54
C ILE A 199 -17.01 -3.07 27.97
N GLY A 200 -16.42 -4.26 28.19
CA GLY A 200 -16.03 -4.71 29.52
C GLY A 200 -15.05 -3.74 30.18
N VAL A 201 -14.02 -3.31 29.43
CA VAL A 201 -13.05 -2.31 29.90
C VAL A 201 -13.76 -0.99 30.18
N ALA A 202 -14.53 -0.46 29.22
CA ALA A 202 -15.25 0.79 29.37
C ALA A 202 -16.18 0.82 30.60
N THR A 203 -16.94 -0.25 30.83
CA THR A 203 -17.83 -0.35 32.00
C THR A 203 -17.09 -0.50 33.32
N SER A 204 -15.82 -0.90 33.29
CA SER A 204 -15.00 -1.07 34.48
C SER A 204 -14.20 0.18 34.87
N VAL A 205 -13.99 1.12 33.93
CA VAL A 205 -13.25 2.37 34.17
C VAL A 205 -14.14 3.60 34.38
N SER A 206 -15.43 3.52 34.03
CA SER A 206 -16.33 4.68 34.01
C SER A 206 -17.68 4.37 34.62
N ASP A 207 -18.33 5.39 35.18
CA ASP A 207 -19.70 5.29 35.70
C ASP A 207 -20.75 5.43 34.59
N ARG A 208 -20.38 6.11 33.49
CA ARG A 208 -21.26 6.34 32.34
C ARG A 208 -20.58 5.90 31.05
N VAL A 209 -21.34 5.23 30.19
CA VAL A 209 -20.88 4.76 28.88
C VAL A 209 -21.79 5.29 27.77
N GLY A 210 -21.21 6.04 26.83
CA GLY A 210 -21.85 6.43 25.58
C GLY A 210 -21.66 5.37 24.50
N ILE A 211 -22.72 5.01 23.79
CA ILE A 211 -22.66 4.02 22.71
C ILE A 211 -22.70 4.72 21.36
N MET A 212 -21.58 4.65 20.64
CA MET A 212 -21.41 5.24 19.33
C MET A 212 -21.73 4.24 18.21
N VAL A 213 -22.69 4.60 17.35
CA VAL A 213 -23.11 3.82 16.18
C VAL A 213 -23.27 4.77 14.99
N ASN A 214 -22.60 4.46 13.88
CA ASN A 214 -22.68 5.22 12.62
C ASN A 214 -22.46 6.74 12.78
N GLY A 215 -21.50 7.14 13.62
CA GLY A 215 -21.18 8.55 13.86
C GLY A 215 -22.14 9.26 14.81
N ARG A 216 -23.03 8.55 15.51
CA ARG A 216 -23.95 9.12 16.50
C ARG A 216 -23.75 8.47 17.86
N ILE A 217 -23.90 9.23 18.95
CA ILE A 217 -24.02 8.65 20.28
C ILE A 217 -25.51 8.37 20.51
N ASN A 218 -25.93 7.13 20.28
CA ASN A 218 -27.35 6.77 20.32
C ASN A 218 -27.92 6.84 21.74
N ARG A 219 -27.09 6.55 22.74
CA ARG A 219 -27.46 6.55 24.17
C ARG A 219 -26.23 6.68 25.04
N ILE A 220 -26.38 7.36 26.17
CA ILE A 220 -25.44 7.33 27.29
C ILE A 220 -26.17 6.66 28.45
N MET A 221 -25.55 5.66 29.06
CA MET A 221 -26.18 4.86 30.11
C MET A 221 -25.23 4.58 31.25
N ASP A 222 -25.79 4.13 32.37
CA ASP A 222 -25.03 3.70 33.54
C ASP A 222 -24.18 2.46 33.20
N ALA A 223 -22.91 2.50 33.59
CA ALA A 223 -21.95 1.45 33.30
C ALA A 223 -22.25 0.13 34.00
N LYS A 224 -22.77 0.17 35.25
CA LYS A 224 -23.13 -1.03 36.00
C LYS A 224 -24.34 -1.72 35.38
N ALA A 225 -25.32 -0.94 34.92
CA ALA A 225 -26.45 -1.45 34.17
C ALA A 225 -26.02 -2.13 32.86
N LEU A 226 -25.10 -1.51 32.10
CA LEU A 226 -24.56 -2.11 30.88
C LEU A 226 -23.71 -3.36 31.18
N ALA A 227 -22.92 -3.36 32.25
CA ALA A 227 -22.09 -4.49 32.66
C ALA A 227 -22.92 -5.73 33.07
N ALA A 228 -24.08 -5.50 33.69
CA ALA A 228 -24.97 -6.57 34.16
C ALA A 228 -25.77 -7.24 33.02
N ASP A 229 -26.01 -6.54 31.90
CA ASP A 229 -26.83 -7.04 30.79
C ASP A 229 -25.96 -7.55 29.62
N ARG A 230 -25.58 -8.83 29.67
CA ARG A 230 -24.76 -9.47 28.63
C ARG A 230 -25.44 -9.52 27.26
N ASP A 231 -26.76 -9.65 27.21
CA ASP A 231 -27.52 -9.72 25.94
C ASP A 231 -27.57 -8.35 25.27
N LEU A 232 -27.65 -7.27 26.05
CA LEU A 232 -27.50 -5.92 25.54
C LEU A 232 -26.09 -5.67 25.01
N GLN A 233 -25.04 -6.11 25.72
CA GLN A 233 -23.67 -6.01 25.22
C GLN A 233 -23.50 -6.75 23.88
N GLN A 234 -24.04 -7.97 23.77
CA GLN A 234 -24.00 -8.76 22.54
C GLN A 234 -24.80 -8.12 21.41
N ARG A 235 -25.99 -7.56 21.65
CA ARG A 235 -26.75 -6.83 20.63
C ARG A 235 -26.04 -5.56 20.17
N LEU A 236 -25.35 -4.88 21.07
CA LEU A 236 -24.57 -3.69 20.76
C LEU A 236 -23.27 -4.02 20.00
N LEU A 237 -22.69 -5.21 20.18
CA LEU A 237 -21.41 -5.64 19.59
C LEU A 237 -21.50 -6.68 18.47
N GLY A 238 -22.62 -7.39 18.29
CA GLY A 238 -22.81 -8.46 17.31
C GLY A 238 -23.93 -8.18 16.30
N VAL A 239 -23.70 -8.51 15.02
CA VAL A 239 -24.77 -8.83 14.06
C VAL A 239 -24.43 -10.21 13.51
N GLY A 240 -25.25 -11.22 13.80
CA GLY A 240 -25.03 -12.58 13.31
C GLY A 240 -25.73 -13.72 14.04
N ARG A 241 -27.05 -13.65 14.26
CA ARG A 241 -27.96 -14.80 14.16
C ARG A 241 -29.24 -14.31 13.49
N HIS A 242 -29.77 -15.12 12.58
CA HIS A 242 -30.96 -14.86 11.78
C HIS A 242 -32.08 -14.13 12.55
N SER A 243 -32.62 -13.09 11.93
CA SER A 243 -34.01 -12.67 12.10
C SER A 243 -34.46 -12.11 10.74
N GLU A 244 -34.54 -13.00 9.76
CA GLU A 244 -35.80 -13.07 9.02
C GLU A 244 -36.72 -13.97 9.88
N ASP A 245 -37.96 -13.51 10.05
CA ASP A 245 -39.10 -14.09 10.78
C ASP A 245 -39.15 -13.95 12.31
N GLU A 246 -39.68 -12.80 12.78
CA GLU A 246 -40.97 -12.70 13.49
C GLU A 246 -41.16 -11.25 13.98
N MET A 247 -41.89 -10.44 13.19
CA MET A 247 -42.61 -9.30 13.76
C MET A 247 -43.96 -9.83 14.25
N PRO A 248 -44.39 -9.57 15.50
CA PRO A 248 -45.76 -9.89 15.90
C PRO A 248 -46.72 -9.05 15.07
N GLU A 249 -47.75 -9.68 14.51
CA GLU A 249 -48.80 -8.97 13.79
C GLU A 249 -49.46 -7.92 14.73
N PRO A 250 -49.68 -6.68 14.25
CA PRO A 250 -50.38 -5.68 15.04
C PRO A 250 -51.84 -6.10 15.22
N SER A 251 -52.34 -5.90 16.44
CA SER A 251 -53.72 -6.18 16.79
C SER A 251 -54.72 -5.36 15.93
N PRO A 252 -55.96 -5.85 15.68
CA PRO A 252 -56.91 -5.22 14.76
C PRO A 252 -57.38 -3.80 15.15
N GLY A 253 -56.92 -3.25 16.28
CA GLY A 253 -57.22 -1.90 16.75
C GLY A 253 -56.20 -0.83 16.38
N GLU A 254 -54.98 -1.19 15.98
CA GLU A 254 -53.92 -0.21 15.67
C GLU A 254 -53.79 0.13 14.17
N GLN A 255 -54.42 -0.65 13.29
CA GLN A 255 -54.52 -0.34 11.86
C GLN A 255 -55.47 0.83 11.54
N ALA A 256 -56.26 1.29 12.52
CA ALA A 256 -57.19 2.41 12.33
C ALA A 256 -56.58 3.79 12.62
N VAL A 257 -55.37 3.88 13.22
CA VAL A 257 -54.79 5.17 13.64
C VAL A 257 -53.56 5.60 12.81
N VAL A 258 -52.93 4.68 12.07
CA VAL A 258 -51.72 4.99 11.26
C VAL A 258 -52.05 5.33 9.79
N ALA A 259 -53.33 5.28 9.40
CA ALA A 259 -53.77 5.65 8.05
C ALA A 259 -53.91 7.18 7.82
N GLU A 260 -53.79 8.01 8.85
CA GLU A 260 -53.87 9.48 8.74
C GLU A 260 -52.61 10.15 9.28
N GLN A 261 -51.54 10.16 8.49
CA GLN A 261 -50.57 11.26 8.47
C GLN A 261 -49.72 11.15 7.19
N MET A 262 -50.39 11.30 6.04
CA MET A 262 -49.70 11.67 4.81
C MET A 262 -49.33 13.15 4.93
N ALA A 263 -48.04 13.47 4.78
CA ALA A 263 -47.58 14.84 4.73
C ALA A 263 -48.27 15.59 3.57
N GLU A 264 -48.99 16.67 3.88
CA GLU A 264 -49.55 17.56 2.87
C GLU A 264 -48.44 18.40 2.25
N VAL A 265 -48.27 18.27 0.93
CA VAL A 265 -47.30 19.05 0.16
C VAL A 265 -47.96 20.31 -0.37
N TYR A 266 -47.56 21.46 0.20
CA TYR A 266 -48.01 22.78 -0.24
C TYR A 266 -47.08 23.37 -1.31
N ARG A 267 -47.64 24.06 -2.30
CA ARG A 267 -46.88 24.78 -3.34
C ARG A 267 -46.79 26.26 -2.99
N VAL A 268 -45.57 26.80 -2.85
CA VAL A 268 -45.34 28.23 -2.60
C VAL A 268 -44.90 28.90 -3.91
N ASN A 269 -45.72 29.79 -4.45
CA ASN A 269 -45.31 30.67 -5.55
C ASN A 269 -44.69 31.94 -4.99
N ARG A 270 -43.41 32.21 -5.32
CA ARG A 270 -42.75 33.47 -4.97
C ARG A 270 -42.61 34.32 -6.23
N SER A 271 -43.62 35.14 -6.49
CA SER A 271 -43.53 36.29 -7.38
C SER A 271 -44.44 37.40 -6.86
N GLY A 272 -43.86 38.48 -6.34
CA GLY A 272 -44.56 39.71 -5.98
C GLY A 272 -45.24 39.70 -4.60
N ASP A 273 -45.44 40.90 -4.05
CA ASP A 273 -45.83 41.24 -2.68
C ASP A 273 -47.07 40.53 -2.09
N GLN A 274 -46.93 40.14 -0.80
CA GLN A 274 -47.93 39.95 0.27
C GLN A 274 -48.83 38.69 0.45
N LYS A 275 -48.89 38.30 1.76
CA LYS A 275 -49.85 37.54 2.62
C LYS A 275 -49.92 36.00 2.62
N VAL A 276 -50.11 35.47 3.85
CA VAL A 276 -49.79 34.09 4.33
C VAL A 276 -50.96 33.09 4.16
N SER A 277 -52.00 33.38 3.36
CA SER A 277 -53.24 32.58 3.38
C SER A 277 -53.54 31.70 2.15
N ASP A 278 -52.70 31.67 1.11
CA ASP A 278 -53.05 30.95 -0.12
C ASP A 278 -52.36 29.59 -0.22
N PHE A 279 -52.99 28.58 0.38
CA PHE A 279 -52.60 27.18 0.34
C PHE A 279 -53.71 26.33 -0.28
N HIS A 280 -53.42 25.58 -1.35
CA HIS A 280 -54.38 24.63 -1.97
C HIS A 280 -53.76 23.22 -2.15
N PRO A 281 -54.52 22.14 -1.89
CA PRO A 281 -54.02 20.76 -2.00
C PRO A 281 -53.95 20.27 -3.46
N VAL A 282 -52.90 19.49 -3.78
CA VAL A 282 -52.67 18.92 -5.12
C VAL A 282 -53.41 17.58 -5.26
N THR A 283 -54.48 17.55 -6.07
CA THR A 283 -55.37 16.36 -6.19
C THR A 283 -55.11 15.45 -7.39
N GLN A 284 -54.12 15.72 -8.27
CA GLN A 284 -53.68 14.78 -9.32
C GLN A 284 -52.17 14.89 -9.59
N MET A 285 -51.48 13.75 -9.77
CA MET A 285 -50.09 13.71 -10.22
C MET A 285 -50.00 13.94 -11.74
N PRO A 286 -49.15 14.86 -12.22
CA PRO A 286 -49.00 15.10 -13.65
C PRO A 286 -48.21 13.98 -14.34
N ASN A 287 -48.68 13.54 -15.51
CA ASN A 287 -47.94 12.70 -16.44
C ASN A 287 -47.67 13.45 -17.77
N ARG A 288 -46.75 12.91 -18.59
CA ARG A 288 -46.09 13.57 -19.74
C ARG A 288 -47.03 14.11 -20.84
N TRP A 289 -48.33 13.81 -20.78
CA TRP A 289 -49.31 14.19 -21.81
C TRP A 289 -50.27 15.32 -21.40
N ASN A 290 -50.25 15.79 -20.15
CA ASN A 290 -51.24 16.76 -19.63
C ASN A 290 -50.65 18.09 -19.12
N VAL A 291 -49.73 18.72 -19.86
CA VAL A 291 -49.35 20.12 -19.62
C VAL A 291 -49.52 20.93 -20.91
N PRO A 292 -50.49 21.87 -20.99
CA PRO A 292 -50.57 22.84 -22.08
C PRO A 292 -49.34 23.76 -22.05
N GLY A 293 -48.76 24.00 -23.23
CA GLY A 293 -47.52 24.75 -23.38
C GLY A 293 -47.57 26.15 -22.79
N ALA A 294 -46.76 26.38 -21.77
CA ALA A 294 -46.37 27.72 -21.33
C ALA A 294 -44.90 27.64 -20.88
N ILE A 295 -44.04 28.07 -21.81
CA ILE A 295 -42.65 28.55 -21.68
C ILE A 295 -41.99 28.19 -20.33
N VAL A 296 -41.37 27.01 -20.29
CA VAL A 296 -40.28 26.76 -19.33
C VAL A 296 -39.10 27.59 -19.80
N VAL A 297 -38.87 28.72 -19.15
CA VAL A 297 -37.51 29.26 -19.10
C VAL A 297 -36.72 28.23 -18.32
N GLU A 298 -36.00 27.37 -19.03
CA GLU A 298 -34.92 26.60 -18.43
C GLU A 298 -33.99 27.63 -17.80
N SER A 299 -34.07 27.81 -16.48
CA SER A 299 -32.90 28.22 -15.73
C SER A 299 -31.92 27.08 -15.95
N LYS A 300 -31.08 27.21 -16.98
CA LYS A 300 -29.85 26.44 -17.11
C LYS A 300 -29.27 26.39 -15.70
N PRO A 301 -28.98 25.20 -15.13
CA PRO A 301 -28.17 25.15 -13.94
C PRO A 301 -26.98 26.07 -14.21
N ALA A 302 -26.67 26.96 -13.26
CA ALA A 302 -25.42 27.72 -13.34
C ALA A 302 -24.37 26.69 -13.74
N PRO A 303 -23.63 26.91 -14.85
CA PRO A 303 -22.68 25.91 -15.31
C PRO A 303 -21.85 25.56 -14.09
N GLU A 304 -21.79 24.27 -13.74
CA GLU A 304 -20.76 23.82 -12.82
C GLU A 304 -19.49 24.54 -13.28
N PRO A 305 -18.77 25.25 -12.37
CA PRO A 305 -17.54 25.90 -12.76
C PRO A 305 -16.76 24.83 -13.52
N ALA A 306 -16.51 25.09 -14.81
CA ALA A 306 -15.88 24.12 -15.69
C ALA A 306 -14.72 23.56 -14.89
N PRO A 307 -14.62 22.22 -14.71
CA PRO A 307 -13.63 21.64 -13.82
C PRO A 307 -12.33 22.35 -14.15
N GLU A 308 -11.76 23.09 -13.18
CA GLU A 308 -10.49 23.78 -13.38
C GLU A 308 -9.62 22.76 -14.09
N ASN A 309 -9.14 23.09 -15.31
CA ASN A 309 -8.47 22.12 -16.17
C ASN A 309 -7.27 21.56 -15.40
N VAL A 310 -7.47 20.45 -14.67
CA VAL A 310 -6.44 19.86 -13.80
C VAL A 310 -5.24 19.46 -14.65
N PHE A 311 -5.50 19.14 -15.93
CA PHE A 311 -4.50 18.79 -16.93
C PHE A 311 -4.72 19.64 -18.18
N HIS A 312 -3.83 20.60 -18.45
CA HIS A 312 -3.86 21.39 -19.67
C HIS A 312 -3.06 20.72 -20.79
N ILE A 313 -3.43 19.50 -21.18
CA ILE A 313 -2.79 18.78 -22.31
C ILE A 313 -3.43 19.26 -23.61
N PRO A 314 -2.67 19.86 -24.56
CA PRO A 314 -3.18 20.20 -25.89
C PRO A 314 -3.79 18.98 -26.58
N TYR A 315 -4.91 19.13 -27.29
CA TYR A 315 -5.60 18.02 -27.96
C TYR A 315 -4.67 17.19 -28.89
N ALA A 316 -3.74 17.87 -29.57
CA ALA A 316 -2.73 17.23 -30.42
C ALA A 316 -1.78 16.29 -29.64
N GLU A 317 -1.52 16.56 -28.36
CA GLU A 317 -0.68 15.73 -27.48
C GLU A 317 -1.47 14.61 -26.80
N ARG A 318 -2.81 14.64 -26.88
CA ARG A 318 -3.68 13.54 -26.42
C ARG A 318 -3.73 12.38 -27.42
N VAL A 319 -3.36 12.63 -28.68
CA VAL A 319 -3.32 11.62 -29.74
C VAL A 319 -2.17 10.65 -29.44
N GLY A 320 -2.51 9.38 -29.18
CA GLY A 320 -1.53 8.34 -28.81
C GLY A 320 -1.35 8.12 -27.30
N ARG A 321 -2.21 8.70 -26.45
CA ARG A 321 -2.20 8.50 -24.98
C ARG A 321 -3.53 7.92 -24.48
N THR A 322 -3.96 6.80 -25.04
CA THR A 322 -5.23 6.17 -24.66
C THR A 322 -5.06 5.36 -23.38
N VAL A 323 -5.85 5.66 -22.35
CA VAL A 323 -5.89 4.84 -21.14
C VAL A 323 -6.78 3.62 -21.41
N LEU A 324 -6.22 2.44 -21.20
CA LEU A 324 -6.96 1.18 -21.29
C LEU A 324 -7.59 0.88 -19.93
N VAL A 325 -8.91 0.75 -19.88
CA VAL A 325 -9.61 0.22 -18.69
C VAL A 325 -9.96 -1.24 -18.95
N VAL A 326 -9.25 -2.12 -18.25
CA VAL A 326 -9.20 -3.56 -18.56
C VAL A 326 -9.80 -4.37 -17.42
N GLY A 327 -10.58 -5.40 -17.73
CA GLY A 327 -11.05 -6.34 -16.71
C GLY A 327 -12.12 -7.29 -17.24
N THR A 328 -12.78 -8.02 -16.34
CA THR A 328 -13.88 -8.94 -16.69
C THR A 328 -15.23 -8.23 -16.61
N PHE A 329 -15.75 -7.74 -17.73
CA PHE A 329 -16.98 -6.91 -17.75
C PHE A 329 -18.24 -7.73 -17.46
N ASP A 330 -18.24 -9.04 -17.71
CA ASP A 330 -19.35 -9.93 -17.35
C ASP A 330 -19.71 -9.95 -15.85
N THR A 331 -18.73 -9.63 -14.99
CA THR A 331 -18.89 -9.60 -13.53
C THR A 331 -18.68 -8.22 -12.92
N LYS A 332 -17.89 -7.35 -13.58
CA LYS A 332 -17.43 -6.07 -13.02
C LYS A 332 -17.64 -4.87 -13.94
N ALA A 333 -18.61 -4.95 -14.86
CA ALA A 333 -18.90 -3.85 -15.78
C ALA A 333 -19.19 -2.52 -15.06
N ARG A 334 -19.90 -2.54 -13.92
CA ARG A 334 -20.28 -1.30 -13.22
C ARG A 334 -19.04 -0.57 -12.68
N GLU A 335 -18.11 -1.30 -12.10
CA GLU A 335 -16.88 -0.82 -11.48
C GLU A 335 -15.89 -0.33 -12.54
N LEU A 336 -15.71 -1.11 -13.60
CA LEU A 336 -14.81 -0.76 -14.70
C LEU A 336 -15.33 0.46 -15.47
N ASN A 337 -16.64 0.52 -15.77
CA ASN A 337 -17.24 1.69 -16.40
C ASN A 337 -17.13 2.93 -15.52
N TYR A 338 -17.32 2.79 -14.20
CA TYR A 338 -17.14 3.91 -13.27
C TYR A 338 -15.72 4.50 -13.35
N MET A 339 -14.67 3.65 -13.36
CA MET A 339 -13.30 4.14 -13.53
C MET A 339 -13.09 4.80 -14.91
N ALA A 340 -13.61 4.19 -15.97
CA ALA A 340 -13.52 4.74 -17.33
C ALA A 340 -14.19 6.11 -17.44
N ASP A 341 -15.38 6.27 -16.89
CA ASP A 341 -16.14 7.52 -16.91
C ASP A 341 -15.44 8.61 -16.09
N ARG A 342 -14.81 8.25 -14.97
CA ARG A 342 -14.00 9.20 -14.18
C ARG A 342 -12.76 9.69 -14.93
N ILE A 343 -12.09 8.84 -15.69
CA ILE A 343 -10.94 9.25 -16.52
C ILE A 343 -11.41 10.12 -17.69
N LYS A 344 -12.52 9.75 -18.36
CA LYS A 344 -13.12 10.54 -19.44
C LYS A 344 -13.53 11.94 -18.96
N ALA A 345 -14.11 12.05 -17.77
CA ALA A 345 -14.47 13.33 -17.16
C ALA A 345 -13.27 14.26 -16.91
N LEU A 346 -12.06 13.70 -16.82
CA LEU A 346 -10.80 14.45 -16.71
C LEU A 346 -10.18 14.79 -18.08
N GLY A 347 -10.88 14.47 -19.18
CA GLY A 347 -10.50 14.88 -20.54
C GLY A 347 -9.49 13.97 -21.25
N LEU A 348 -9.20 12.79 -20.70
CA LEU A 348 -8.31 11.79 -21.30
C LEU A 348 -9.08 10.77 -22.16
N PRO A 349 -8.51 10.33 -23.30
CA PRO A 349 -9.11 9.28 -24.11
C PRO A 349 -9.03 7.93 -23.41
N VAL A 350 -10.14 7.19 -23.40
CA VAL A 350 -10.27 5.89 -22.72
C VAL A 350 -10.81 4.85 -23.68
N LYS A 351 -10.23 3.65 -23.65
CA LYS A 351 -10.73 2.46 -24.35
C LYS A 351 -10.94 1.33 -23.33
N THR A 352 -12.11 0.72 -23.36
CA THR A 352 -12.47 -0.41 -22.49
C THR A 352 -12.09 -1.73 -23.14
N VAL A 353 -11.46 -2.63 -22.37
CA VAL A 353 -10.99 -3.94 -22.86
C VAL A 353 -11.53 -5.04 -21.95
N ASP A 354 -12.31 -5.94 -22.53
CA ASP A 354 -12.95 -7.03 -21.79
C ASP A 354 -12.17 -8.34 -21.89
N LEU A 355 -11.86 -8.92 -20.74
CA LEU A 355 -11.14 -10.19 -20.55
C LEU A 355 -12.05 -11.31 -20.02
N SER A 356 -13.37 -11.14 -20.08
CA SER A 356 -14.33 -12.14 -19.62
C SER A 356 -14.22 -13.46 -20.40
N THR A 357 -14.28 -14.57 -19.67
CA THR A 357 -14.19 -15.94 -20.22
C THR A 357 -15.53 -16.69 -20.21
N SER A 358 -16.64 -16.02 -19.83
CA SER A 358 -17.97 -16.65 -19.75
C SER A 358 -18.69 -16.82 -21.08
N GLY A 359 -18.16 -16.29 -22.18
CA GLY A 359 -18.79 -16.32 -23.50
C GLY A 359 -19.99 -15.39 -23.67
N LYS A 360 -20.33 -14.58 -22.66
CA LYS A 360 -21.41 -13.59 -22.74
C LYS A 360 -21.04 -12.43 -23.69
N PRO A 361 -22.01 -11.81 -24.39
CA PRO A 361 -21.76 -10.64 -25.20
C PRO A 361 -21.19 -9.48 -24.37
N SER A 362 -20.16 -8.82 -24.90
CA SER A 362 -19.52 -7.66 -24.27
C SER A 362 -19.93 -6.36 -24.95
N ARG A 363 -19.98 -5.28 -24.18
CA ARG A 363 -20.17 -3.90 -24.67
C ARG A 363 -18.89 -3.07 -24.60
N ALA A 364 -17.76 -3.68 -24.23
CA ALA A 364 -16.48 -2.99 -24.22
C ALA A 364 -16.00 -2.70 -25.66
N ASP A 365 -15.13 -1.68 -25.81
CA ASP A 365 -14.58 -1.27 -27.09
C ASP A 365 -13.73 -2.38 -27.73
N VAL A 366 -13.05 -3.18 -26.90
CA VAL A 366 -12.37 -4.42 -27.30
C VAL A 366 -13.03 -5.60 -26.61
N THR A 367 -13.52 -6.53 -27.42
CA THR A 367 -14.28 -7.69 -26.98
C THR A 367 -13.35 -8.85 -26.56
N PRO A 368 -13.83 -9.77 -25.70
CA PRO A 368 -13.04 -10.94 -25.30
C PRO A 368 -12.66 -11.85 -26.47
N ALA A 369 -13.50 -11.90 -27.53
CA ALA A 369 -13.23 -12.69 -28.73
C ALA A 369 -12.00 -12.16 -29.50
N GLN A 370 -11.85 -10.83 -29.59
CA GLN A 370 -10.68 -10.21 -30.23
C GLN A 370 -9.40 -10.53 -29.46
N ILE A 371 -9.44 -10.51 -28.11
CA ILE A 371 -8.30 -10.90 -27.29
C ILE A 371 -7.99 -12.38 -27.44
N ALA A 372 -9.00 -13.24 -27.29
CA ALA A 372 -8.85 -14.69 -27.36
C ALA A 372 -8.35 -15.20 -28.72
N SER A 373 -8.57 -14.46 -29.82
CA SER A 373 -7.99 -14.80 -31.13
C SER A 373 -6.46 -14.73 -31.18
N MET A 374 -5.82 -14.05 -30.21
CA MET A 374 -4.36 -13.99 -30.07
C MET A 374 -3.77 -15.14 -29.24
N ALA A 375 -4.60 -16.09 -28.80
CA ALA A 375 -4.14 -17.31 -28.16
C ALA A 375 -3.54 -18.27 -29.21
N ARG A 376 -2.49 -19.03 -28.84
CA ARG A 376 -1.82 -19.99 -29.76
C ARG A 376 -2.76 -21.08 -30.31
N GLY A 377 -3.84 -21.42 -29.59
CA GLY A 377 -4.88 -22.34 -30.06
C GLY A 377 -6.18 -21.66 -30.50
N GLY A 378 -6.14 -20.35 -30.76
CA GLY A 378 -7.31 -19.54 -31.12
C GLY A 378 -8.35 -19.45 -29.99
N THR A 379 -9.52 -18.90 -30.31
CA THR A 379 -10.59 -18.61 -29.32
C THR A 379 -11.07 -19.85 -28.56
N GLN A 380 -11.04 -21.03 -29.19
CA GLN A 380 -11.45 -22.30 -28.56
C GLN A 380 -10.52 -22.72 -27.42
N SER A 381 -9.23 -22.36 -27.48
CA SER A 381 -8.27 -22.65 -26.40
C SER A 381 -8.49 -21.82 -25.13
N VAL A 382 -9.29 -20.75 -25.22
CA VAL A 382 -9.62 -19.87 -24.10
C VAL A 382 -11.00 -20.18 -23.52
N MET A 383 -11.93 -20.64 -24.35
CA MET A 383 -13.32 -20.92 -23.96
C MET A 383 -13.52 -22.41 -23.64
N THR A 384 -12.70 -22.95 -22.73
CA THR A 384 -12.64 -24.40 -22.44
C THR A 384 -13.67 -24.87 -21.41
N GLY A 385 -14.41 -23.94 -20.77
CA GLY A 385 -15.37 -24.24 -19.71
C GLY A 385 -14.74 -24.45 -18.32
N ASP A 386 -13.44 -24.79 -18.26
CA ASP A 386 -12.67 -24.78 -17.03
C ASP A 386 -12.18 -23.37 -16.69
N ARG A 387 -12.59 -22.85 -15.53
CA ARG A 387 -12.29 -21.46 -15.15
C ARG A 387 -10.80 -21.18 -15.01
N GLY A 388 -10.02 -22.12 -14.49
CA GLY A 388 -8.58 -21.94 -14.27
C GLY A 388 -7.80 -21.89 -15.58
N GLN A 389 -8.04 -22.88 -16.46
CA GLN A 389 -7.43 -22.94 -17.79
C GLN A 389 -7.84 -21.75 -18.65
N SER A 390 -9.13 -21.37 -18.63
CA SER A 390 -9.64 -20.23 -19.38
C SER A 390 -8.97 -18.92 -18.95
N VAL A 391 -8.78 -18.72 -17.64
CA VAL A 391 -8.08 -17.54 -17.09
C VAL A 391 -6.62 -17.51 -17.55
N SER A 392 -5.88 -18.61 -17.43
CA SER A 392 -4.48 -18.67 -17.86
C SER A 392 -4.32 -18.46 -19.37
N ALA A 393 -5.19 -19.06 -20.17
CA ALA A 393 -5.18 -18.91 -21.62
C ALA A 393 -5.55 -17.47 -22.04
N MET A 394 -6.56 -16.86 -21.41
CA MET A 394 -6.93 -15.47 -21.66
C MET A 394 -5.82 -14.49 -21.23
N ALA A 395 -5.15 -14.74 -20.11
CA ALA A 395 -4.02 -13.93 -19.65
C ALA A 395 -2.90 -13.89 -20.71
N LYS A 396 -2.55 -15.07 -21.26
CA LYS A 396 -1.52 -15.17 -22.31
C LYS A 396 -1.98 -14.55 -23.63
N ALA A 397 -3.25 -14.69 -23.98
CA ALA A 397 -3.83 -14.04 -25.16
C ALA A 397 -3.81 -12.50 -25.02
N PHE A 398 -4.11 -11.99 -23.83
CA PHE A 398 -4.07 -10.57 -23.51
C PHE A 398 -2.64 -10.01 -23.55
N GLU A 399 -1.67 -10.73 -22.98
CA GLU A 399 -0.24 -10.41 -23.08
C GLU A 399 0.21 -10.25 -24.55
N ASN A 400 -0.18 -11.20 -25.41
CA ASN A 400 0.14 -11.14 -26.84
C ASN A 400 -0.56 -9.97 -27.57
N TRP A 401 -1.80 -9.68 -27.19
CA TRP A 401 -2.59 -8.62 -27.80
C TRP A 401 -2.05 -7.24 -27.43
N ILE A 402 -1.82 -7.00 -26.13
CA ILE A 402 -1.42 -5.68 -25.63
C ILE A 402 -0.02 -5.28 -26.12
N ALA A 403 0.90 -6.24 -26.28
CA ALA A 403 2.23 -5.99 -26.84
C ALA A 403 2.21 -5.47 -28.30
N ARG A 404 1.09 -5.62 -29.01
CA ARG A 404 0.91 -5.15 -30.39
C ARG A 404 0.12 -3.84 -30.47
N GLU A 405 -0.55 -3.46 -29.39
CA GLU A 405 -1.39 -2.26 -29.36
C GLU A 405 -0.50 -1.02 -29.21
N ARG A 406 -0.79 0.01 -30.01
CA ARG A 406 -0.01 1.26 -30.04
C ARG A 406 -0.76 2.39 -29.37
N GLY A 407 -0.04 3.40 -28.91
CA GLY A 407 -0.63 4.61 -28.34
C GLY A 407 -1.31 4.41 -26.99
N ILE A 408 -0.78 3.47 -26.20
CA ILE A 408 -1.21 3.22 -24.83
C ILE A 408 -0.61 4.31 -23.93
N GLY A 409 -1.47 5.14 -23.34
CA GLY A 409 -1.09 6.16 -22.34
C GLY A 409 -1.18 5.66 -20.90
N GLY A 410 -1.68 4.45 -20.68
CA GLY A 410 -1.73 3.81 -19.38
C GLY A 410 -2.73 2.65 -19.36
N ILE A 411 -2.65 1.80 -18.34
CA ILE A 411 -3.55 0.68 -18.12
C ILE A 411 -4.06 0.66 -16.68
N LEU A 412 -5.38 0.66 -16.52
CA LEU A 412 -6.08 0.61 -15.23
C LEU A 412 -6.99 -0.62 -15.18
N SER A 413 -6.94 -1.36 -14.08
CA SER A 413 -7.82 -2.50 -13.84
C SER A 413 -8.27 -2.59 -12.38
N ALA A 414 -9.38 -3.29 -12.15
CA ALA A 414 -9.86 -3.63 -10.81
C ALA A 414 -10.41 -5.06 -10.76
N GLY A 415 -10.04 -5.82 -9.72
CA GLY A 415 -10.62 -7.15 -9.52
C GLY A 415 -10.09 -7.92 -8.32
N GLY A 416 -10.66 -9.12 -8.11
CA GLY A 416 -10.14 -10.09 -7.15
C GLY A 416 -8.89 -10.80 -7.67
N SER A 417 -8.49 -11.90 -7.03
CA SER A 417 -7.27 -12.67 -7.40
C SER A 417 -7.23 -13.03 -8.89
N GLY A 418 -8.27 -13.66 -9.43
CA GLY A 418 -8.29 -14.06 -10.85
C GLY A 418 -8.27 -12.89 -11.83
N GLY A 419 -8.95 -11.78 -11.52
CA GLY A 419 -8.92 -10.57 -12.34
C GLY A 419 -7.56 -9.87 -12.28
N THR A 420 -6.91 -9.91 -11.12
CA THR A 420 -5.54 -9.43 -10.92
C THR A 420 -4.56 -10.22 -11.78
N SER A 421 -4.63 -11.56 -11.76
CA SER A 421 -3.77 -12.41 -12.59
C SER A 421 -3.92 -12.11 -14.10
N LEU A 422 -5.17 -11.93 -14.58
CA LEU A 422 -5.46 -11.61 -15.98
C LEU A 422 -4.87 -10.26 -16.40
N ALA A 423 -5.21 -9.20 -15.68
CA ALA A 423 -4.83 -7.85 -16.08
C ALA A 423 -3.32 -7.62 -15.93
N THR A 424 -2.72 -8.10 -14.84
CA THR A 424 -1.30 -7.90 -14.60
C THR A 424 -0.40 -8.67 -15.57
N ALA A 425 -0.87 -9.77 -16.17
CA ALA A 425 -0.16 -10.43 -17.26
C ALA A 425 0.09 -9.48 -18.45
N GLY A 426 -0.93 -8.72 -18.86
CA GLY A 426 -0.76 -7.71 -19.89
C GLY A 426 0.01 -6.47 -19.43
N MET A 427 -0.18 -6.04 -18.17
CA MET A 427 0.59 -4.91 -17.61
C MET A 427 2.09 -5.17 -17.64
N ARG A 428 2.54 -6.39 -17.30
CA ARG A 428 3.97 -6.76 -17.32
C ARG A 428 4.59 -6.81 -18.72
N ALA A 429 3.77 -6.93 -19.76
CA ALA A 429 4.24 -6.92 -21.15
C ALA A 429 4.43 -5.50 -21.71
N LEU A 430 4.00 -4.46 -20.98
CA LEU A 430 4.19 -3.08 -21.39
C LEU A 430 5.56 -2.56 -20.95
N PRO A 431 6.21 -1.70 -21.77
CA PRO A 431 7.45 -1.02 -21.40
C PRO A 431 7.38 -0.27 -20.07
N PHE A 432 8.52 -0.11 -19.41
CA PHE A 432 8.66 0.72 -18.21
C PHE A 432 8.24 2.16 -18.48
N GLY A 433 7.72 2.84 -17.45
CA GLY A 433 7.28 4.24 -17.53
C GLY A 433 5.85 4.43 -18.06
N ILE A 434 5.29 3.45 -18.81
CA ILE A 434 3.85 3.47 -19.11
C ILE A 434 3.08 3.27 -17.80
N PRO A 435 2.12 4.12 -17.43
CA PRO A 435 1.39 4.00 -16.17
C PRO A 435 0.60 2.69 -16.08
N LYS A 436 0.83 1.90 -15.03
CA LYS A 436 0.16 0.60 -14.78
C LYS A 436 -0.45 0.58 -13.39
N VAL A 437 -1.78 0.61 -13.27
CA VAL A 437 -2.47 0.61 -11.97
C VAL A 437 -3.43 -0.57 -11.85
N MET A 438 -3.26 -1.36 -10.79
CA MET A 438 -4.09 -2.51 -10.48
C MET A 438 -4.76 -2.34 -9.12
N VAL A 439 -6.09 -2.15 -9.11
CA VAL A 439 -6.88 -2.16 -7.88
C VAL A 439 -7.27 -3.60 -7.52
N SER A 440 -6.65 -4.16 -6.49
CA SER A 440 -6.75 -5.59 -6.18
C SER A 440 -7.16 -5.88 -4.74
N THR A 441 -8.01 -6.89 -4.55
CA THR A 441 -8.33 -7.42 -3.22
C THR A 441 -7.15 -8.15 -2.57
N VAL A 442 -6.14 -8.52 -3.36
CA VAL A 442 -4.93 -9.23 -2.91
C VAL A 442 -3.69 -8.32 -2.91
N ALA A 443 -3.87 -7.00 -3.03
CA ALA A 443 -2.74 -6.06 -2.99
C ALA A 443 -2.05 -5.99 -1.61
N ALA A 444 -2.75 -6.35 -0.53
CA ALA A 444 -2.22 -6.38 0.84
C ALA A 444 -1.64 -7.76 1.21
N GLY A 445 -1.01 -8.44 0.26
CA GLY A 445 -0.41 -9.77 0.42
C GLY A 445 0.87 -9.93 -0.41
N ASP A 446 1.25 -11.17 -0.73
CA ASP A 446 2.35 -11.42 -1.66
C ASP A 446 1.92 -11.07 -3.09
N VAL A 447 2.45 -9.94 -3.57
CA VAL A 447 2.17 -9.42 -4.91
C VAL A 447 3.27 -9.70 -5.93
N ALA A 448 4.33 -10.41 -5.55
CA ALA A 448 5.50 -10.61 -6.41
C ALA A 448 5.13 -11.28 -7.76
N GLN A 449 4.18 -12.22 -7.73
CA GLN A 449 3.67 -12.90 -8.92
C GLN A 449 2.85 -11.99 -9.86
N TYR A 450 2.28 -10.90 -9.33
CA TYR A 450 1.46 -9.96 -10.11
C TYR A 450 2.32 -8.83 -10.68
N VAL A 451 3.21 -8.26 -9.86
CA VAL A 451 4.09 -7.16 -10.26
C VAL A 451 5.23 -7.66 -11.14
N GLY A 452 5.83 -8.80 -10.79
CA GLY A 452 7.02 -9.31 -11.46
C GLY A 452 8.16 -8.30 -11.41
N SER A 453 8.85 -8.12 -12.53
CA SER A 453 9.89 -7.11 -12.73
C SER A 453 9.37 -5.75 -13.22
N SER A 454 8.06 -5.57 -13.34
CA SER A 454 7.45 -4.36 -13.91
C SER A 454 7.15 -3.31 -12.83
N ASP A 455 6.92 -2.07 -13.25
CA ASP A 455 6.56 -0.89 -12.45
C ASP A 455 5.04 -0.79 -12.19
N ILE A 456 4.40 -1.93 -11.85
CA ILE A 456 2.95 -1.99 -11.59
C ILE A 456 2.63 -1.42 -10.20
N MET A 457 1.78 -0.38 -10.17
CA MET A 457 1.23 0.14 -8.92
C MET A 457 0.04 -0.72 -8.47
N MET A 458 0.22 -1.44 -7.36
CA MET A 458 -0.84 -2.20 -6.70
C MET A 458 -1.58 -1.32 -5.69
N MET A 459 -2.90 -1.20 -5.84
CA MET A 459 -3.77 -0.45 -4.92
C MET A 459 -4.75 -1.41 -4.25
N HIS A 460 -4.79 -1.43 -2.92
CA HIS A 460 -5.71 -2.30 -2.20
C HIS A 460 -7.16 -1.83 -2.34
N SER A 461 -8.06 -2.75 -2.71
CA SER A 461 -9.48 -2.44 -2.92
C SER A 461 -10.24 -2.14 -1.63
N VAL A 462 -9.67 -2.49 -0.47
CA VAL A 462 -10.23 -2.39 0.90
C VAL A 462 -11.43 -3.30 1.14
N ALA A 463 -12.45 -3.22 0.30
CA ALA A 463 -13.57 -4.15 0.24
C ALA A 463 -13.47 -4.99 -1.05
N ASP A 464 -14.26 -6.05 -1.14
CA ASP A 464 -14.33 -6.83 -2.38
C ASP A 464 -14.75 -5.92 -3.56
N VAL A 465 -14.21 -6.19 -4.75
CA VAL A 465 -14.55 -5.48 -5.99
C VAL A 465 -15.83 -6.11 -6.55
N GLN A 466 -16.89 -6.03 -5.75
CA GLN A 466 -18.23 -6.52 -6.07
C GLN A 466 -19.26 -5.48 -5.64
N GLY A 467 -19.74 -4.72 -6.62
CA GLY A 467 -20.64 -3.59 -6.41
C GLY A 467 -19.90 -2.27 -6.13
N LEU A 468 -20.57 -1.18 -6.52
CA LEU A 468 -20.20 0.17 -6.15
C LEU A 468 -20.84 0.51 -4.80
N ASN A 469 -20.01 0.61 -3.76
CA ASN A 469 -20.40 1.05 -2.43
C ASN A 469 -19.56 2.28 -2.04
N ARG A 470 -19.88 2.91 -0.90
CA ARG A 470 -19.24 4.14 -0.44
C ARG A 470 -17.71 4.02 -0.33
N ILE A 471 -17.18 2.83 -0.07
CA ILE A 471 -15.74 2.59 0.01
C ILE A 471 -15.15 2.34 -1.38
N THR A 472 -15.73 1.42 -2.15
CA THR A 472 -15.19 1.08 -3.49
C THR A 472 -15.27 2.27 -4.45
N LEU A 473 -16.28 3.14 -4.36
CA LEU A 473 -16.36 4.39 -5.14
C LEU A 473 -15.18 5.34 -4.90
N LYS A 474 -14.72 5.45 -3.64
CA LYS A 474 -13.57 6.29 -3.28
C LYS A 474 -12.27 5.67 -3.76
N VAL A 475 -12.10 4.38 -3.53
CA VAL A 475 -10.88 3.65 -3.92
C VAL A 475 -10.72 3.63 -5.44
N LEU A 476 -11.75 3.22 -6.18
CA LEU A 476 -11.76 3.23 -7.66
C LEU A 476 -11.65 4.65 -8.22
N GLY A 477 -12.26 5.64 -7.56
CA GLY A 477 -12.16 7.05 -7.94
C GLY A 477 -10.74 7.59 -7.76
N ASN A 478 -10.05 7.23 -6.68
CA ASN A 478 -8.65 7.60 -6.47
C ASN A 478 -7.74 6.91 -7.48
N ALA A 479 -7.96 5.63 -7.79
CA ALA A 479 -7.20 4.92 -8.82
C ALA A 479 -7.35 5.58 -10.21
N ALA A 480 -8.57 5.98 -10.57
CA ALA A 480 -8.85 6.72 -11.80
C ALA A 480 -8.13 8.08 -11.87
N ARG A 481 -8.13 8.85 -10.77
CA ARG A 481 -7.42 10.14 -10.68
C ARG A 481 -5.90 9.97 -10.71
N ALA A 482 -5.38 8.95 -10.03
CA ALA A 482 -3.95 8.62 -10.04
C ALA A 482 -3.50 8.24 -11.46
N MET A 483 -4.25 7.37 -12.14
CA MET A 483 -4.02 7.04 -13.54
C MET A 483 -4.06 8.29 -14.43
N ALA A 484 -5.05 9.16 -14.25
CA ALA A 484 -5.15 10.38 -15.03
C ALA A 484 -3.95 11.31 -14.82
N GLY A 485 -3.49 11.48 -13.57
CA GLY A 485 -2.28 12.24 -13.27
C GLY A 485 -1.03 11.68 -13.93
N MET A 486 -0.82 10.37 -13.82
CA MET A 486 0.35 9.71 -14.44
C MET A 486 0.30 9.75 -15.97
N ALA A 487 -0.87 9.57 -16.58
CA ALA A 487 -1.04 9.61 -18.03
C ALA A 487 -0.95 11.04 -18.60
N ALA A 488 -1.26 12.06 -17.79
CA ALA A 488 -1.28 13.44 -18.23
C ALA A 488 0.12 14.00 -18.52
N ASP A 489 1.09 13.65 -17.67
CA ASP A 489 2.46 14.19 -17.70
C ASP A 489 3.46 13.23 -18.35
N LEU A 490 2.98 12.29 -19.19
CA LEU A 490 3.91 11.47 -19.97
C LEU A 490 4.78 12.38 -20.86
N PRO A 491 6.07 12.07 -21.05
CA PRO A 491 6.90 12.80 -22.00
C PRO A 491 6.26 12.76 -23.40
N SER A 492 6.26 13.89 -24.12
CA SER A 492 5.90 13.86 -25.54
C SER A 492 7.02 13.16 -26.31
N SER A 493 6.71 12.52 -27.45
CA SER A 493 7.72 11.88 -28.31
C SER A 493 8.82 12.84 -28.79
N ARG A 494 8.64 14.15 -28.60
CA ARG A 494 9.60 15.22 -28.88
C ARG A 494 10.52 15.51 -27.68
N ALA A 495 9.99 15.46 -26.46
CA ALA A 495 10.77 15.56 -25.21
C ALA A 495 11.63 14.32 -24.95
N ASP A 496 11.10 13.14 -25.31
CA ASP A 496 11.80 11.85 -25.22
C ASP A 496 13.00 11.79 -26.19
N LYS A 497 12.86 12.41 -27.38
CA LYS A 497 13.97 12.57 -28.35
C LYS A 497 15.03 13.58 -27.90
N SER A 498 14.68 14.60 -27.11
CA SER A 498 15.68 15.51 -26.54
C SER A 498 16.44 14.88 -25.37
N LEU A 499 15.79 14.04 -24.56
CA LEU A 499 16.47 13.21 -23.56
C LEU A 499 17.45 12.25 -24.24
N GLY A 500 17.02 11.53 -25.29
CA GLY A 500 17.87 10.60 -26.04
C GLY A 500 19.09 11.22 -26.76
N ALA A 501 19.13 12.53 -26.96
CA ALA A 501 20.25 13.24 -27.58
C ALA A 501 21.39 13.54 -26.58
N GLU A 502 21.10 13.62 -25.29
CA GLU A 502 22.06 13.91 -24.21
C GLU A 502 22.33 12.71 -23.28
N THR A 503 21.58 11.60 -23.40
CA THR A 503 21.76 10.43 -22.53
C THR A 503 23.03 9.64 -22.86
N LYS A 504 23.72 9.24 -21.78
CA LYS A 504 24.83 8.28 -21.81
C LYS A 504 24.30 6.89 -22.18
N PRO A 505 25.07 6.06 -22.90
CA PRO A 505 24.73 4.66 -23.11
C PRO A 505 24.53 3.95 -21.77
N THR A 506 23.53 3.07 -21.68
CA THR A 506 23.16 2.37 -20.46
C THR A 506 23.93 1.05 -20.30
N VAL A 507 24.41 0.80 -19.08
CA VAL A 507 25.09 -0.44 -18.71
C VAL A 507 24.41 -1.07 -17.50
N GLY A 508 23.99 -2.33 -17.64
CA GLY A 508 23.43 -3.11 -16.54
C GLY A 508 24.51 -3.90 -15.80
N LEU A 509 24.57 -3.81 -14.46
CA LEU A 509 25.52 -4.57 -13.65
C LEU A 509 24.82 -5.41 -12.59
N THR A 510 25.16 -6.69 -12.45
CA THR A 510 24.66 -7.53 -11.34
C THR A 510 25.60 -7.51 -10.13
N MET A 511 25.02 -7.42 -8.93
CA MET A 511 25.74 -7.23 -7.68
C MET A 511 25.19 -8.13 -6.56
N PHE A 512 26.02 -8.41 -5.57
CA PHE A 512 25.60 -8.96 -4.28
C PHE A 512 26.50 -8.39 -3.17
N GLY A 513 26.10 -8.50 -1.91
CA GLY A 513 26.84 -7.89 -0.79
C GLY A 513 28.34 -8.21 -0.81
N VAL A 514 28.71 -9.44 -1.15
CA VAL A 514 30.08 -9.97 -1.23
C VAL A 514 30.84 -9.63 -2.51
N THR A 515 30.20 -9.02 -3.51
CA THR A 515 30.81 -8.50 -4.75
C THR A 515 30.71 -6.98 -4.86
N THR A 516 30.12 -6.31 -3.86
CA THR A 516 29.95 -4.85 -3.79
C THR A 516 31.24 -4.07 -4.09
N PRO A 517 32.44 -4.44 -3.59
CA PRO A 517 33.66 -3.69 -3.89
C PRO A 517 33.99 -3.60 -5.38
N LEU A 518 33.81 -4.69 -6.14
CA LEU A 518 33.98 -4.70 -7.61
C LEU A 518 33.00 -3.72 -8.27
N ILE A 519 31.73 -3.84 -7.92
CA ILE A 519 30.66 -3.08 -8.57
C ILE A 519 30.75 -1.58 -8.27
N GLN A 520 31.09 -1.19 -7.04
CA GLN A 520 31.34 0.20 -6.68
C GLN A 520 32.55 0.80 -7.41
N ARG A 521 33.58 0.00 -7.68
CA ARG A 521 34.75 0.45 -8.45
C ARG A 521 34.36 0.68 -9.91
N LEU A 522 33.73 -0.31 -10.55
CA LEU A 522 33.28 -0.22 -11.95
C LEU A 522 32.29 0.92 -12.15
N THR A 523 31.31 1.07 -11.27
CA THR A 523 30.32 2.16 -11.36
C THR A 523 31.00 3.52 -11.35
N ARG A 524 31.96 3.77 -10.44
CA ARG A 524 32.70 5.04 -10.38
C ARG A 524 33.56 5.30 -11.62
N GLN A 525 34.11 4.25 -12.24
CA GLN A 525 34.93 4.38 -13.43
C GLN A 525 34.11 4.57 -14.71
N LEU A 526 32.90 4.00 -14.76
CA LEU A 526 32.00 4.06 -15.91
C LEU A 526 31.04 5.25 -15.88
N GLU A 527 30.69 5.77 -14.71
CA GLU A 527 29.73 6.88 -14.53
C GLU A 527 30.02 8.12 -15.41
N PRO A 528 31.28 8.51 -15.73
CA PRO A 528 31.53 9.62 -16.66
C PRO A 528 30.92 9.40 -18.05
N ASP A 529 30.96 8.17 -18.56
CA ASP A 529 30.65 7.84 -19.96
C ASP A 529 29.36 7.01 -20.13
N PHE A 530 28.89 6.37 -19.05
CA PHE A 530 27.76 5.44 -19.04
C PHE A 530 26.73 5.79 -17.97
N ASP A 531 25.49 5.41 -18.21
CA ASP A 531 24.44 5.34 -17.18
C ASP A 531 24.41 3.93 -16.56
N CYS A 532 24.87 3.82 -15.32
CA CYS A 532 25.11 2.54 -14.65
C CYS A 532 23.89 2.09 -13.84
N LEU A 533 23.18 1.07 -14.33
CA LEU A 533 22.04 0.46 -13.66
C LEU A 533 22.48 -0.78 -12.90
N THR A 534 22.41 -0.73 -11.57
CA THR A 534 22.90 -1.82 -10.72
C THR A 534 21.75 -2.66 -10.15
N PHE A 535 21.85 -3.98 -10.29
CA PHE A 535 20.80 -4.93 -9.94
C PHE A 535 21.27 -5.92 -8.87
N HIS A 536 20.56 -5.95 -7.75
CA HIS A 536 20.83 -6.89 -6.68
C HIS A 536 20.41 -8.32 -7.07
N ALA A 537 21.36 -9.24 -7.12
CA ALA A 537 21.19 -10.60 -7.61
C ALA A 537 20.38 -11.50 -6.66
N THR A 538 19.11 -11.14 -6.44
CA THR A 538 18.16 -11.81 -5.52
C THR A 538 17.09 -12.62 -6.26
N GLY A 539 17.36 -12.97 -7.51
CA GLY A 539 16.42 -13.58 -8.45
C GLY A 539 15.59 -12.52 -9.17
N ILE A 540 15.02 -11.55 -8.44
CA ILE A 540 14.24 -10.47 -9.05
C ILE A 540 15.12 -9.42 -9.74
N GLY A 541 16.32 -9.16 -9.23
CA GLY A 541 17.24 -8.20 -9.85
C GLY A 541 17.70 -8.66 -11.22
N GLY A 542 18.13 -9.92 -11.37
CA GLY A 542 18.48 -10.46 -12.68
C GLY A 542 17.33 -10.41 -13.68
N ARG A 543 16.10 -10.75 -13.25
CA ARG A 543 14.90 -10.63 -14.11
C ARG A 543 14.58 -9.19 -14.49
N SER A 544 14.81 -8.23 -13.60
CA SER A 544 14.58 -6.81 -13.88
C SER A 544 15.59 -6.28 -14.89
N MET A 545 16.86 -6.65 -14.74
CA MET A 545 17.89 -6.36 -15.73
C MET A 545 17.55 -6.95 -17.10
N GLU A 546 17.20 -8.24 -17.15
CA GLU A 546 16.86 -8.91 -18.42
C GLU A 546 15.62 -8.32 -19.08
N SER A 547 14.63 -7.89 -18.30
CA SER A 547 13.46 -7.21 -18.85
C SER A 547 13.82 -5.88 -19.52
N LEU A 548 14.78 -5.13 -18.96
CA LEU A 548 15.27 -3.89 -19.56
C LEU A 548 16.12 -4.17 -20.82
N VAL A 549 16.88 -5.28 -20.84
CA VAL A 549 17.59 -5.74 -22.04
C VAL A 549 16.61 -6.11 -23.15
N ASP A 550 15.57 -6.90 -22.86
CA ASP A 550 14.54 -7.30 -23.85
C ASP A 550 13.79 -6.07 -24.42
N ASN A 551 13.63 -5.01 -23.63
CA ASN A 551 13.01 -3.75 -24.05
C ASN A 551 13.95 -2.82 -24.83
N GLY A 552 15.27 -3.10 -24.83
CA GLY A 552 16.28 -2.24 -25.45
C GLY A 552 16.70 -1.03 -24.60
N ASP A 553 16.36 -1.02 -23.31
CA ASP A 553 16.72 0.03 -22.36
C ASP A 553 18.15 -0.13 -21.81
N ILE A 554 18.76 -1.32 -21.95
CA ILE A 554 20.15 -1.62 -21.59
C ILE A 554 20.95 -1.97 -22.85
N GLU A 555 21.98 -1.17 -23.14
CA GLU A 555 22.83 -1.34 -24.34
C GLU A 555 24.02 -2.28 -24.13
N THR A 556 24.43 -2.54 -22.89
CA THR A 556 25.52 -3.48 -22.54
C THR A 556 25.32 -4.06 -21.15
N VAL A 557 25.70 -5.33 -20.97
CA VAL A 557 25.52 -6.04 -19.69
C VAL A 557 26.86 -6.47 -19.11
N LEU A 558 27.08 -6.12 -17.84
CA LEU A 558 28.15 -6.61 -16.97
C LEU A 558 27.53 -7.55 -15.91
N ASP A 559 27.31 -8.80 -16.29
CA ASP A 559 26.69 -9.80 -15.42
C ASP A 559 27.74 -10.49 -14.54
N LEU A 560 28.26 -9.74 -13.58
CA LEU A 560 29.42 -10.14 -12.78
C LEU A 560 29.06 -10.99 -11.57
N THR A 561 27.79 -10.97 -11.14
CA THR A 561 27.29 -11.70 -9.98
C THR A 561 26.13 -12.62 -10.37
N THR A 562 26.45 -13.85 -10.77
CA THR A 562 25.48 -14.83 -11.28
C THR A 562 24.95 -15.81 -10.22
N THR A 563 25.04 -15.44 -8.93
CA THR A 563 24.64 -16.26 -7.77
C THR A 563 23.23 -16.85 -7.84
N GLU A 564 22.31 -16.17 -8.54
CA GLU A 564 20.91 -16.60 -8.72
C GLU A 564 20.79 -17.98 -9.40
N VAL A 565 21.81 -18.40 -10.16
CA VAL A 565 21.90 -19.73 -10.78
C VAL A 565 22.13 -20.81 -9.73
N ALA A 566 22.97 -20.55 -8.72
CA ALA A 566 23.21 -21.49 -7.62
C ALA A 566 21.93 -21.72 -6.81
N ASP A 567 21.22 -20.63 -6.48
CA ASP A 567 19.92 -20.69 -5.83
C ASP A 567 18.88 -21.48 -6.65
N MET A 568 18.83 -21.28 -7.97
CA MET A 568 17.89 -21.99 -8.84
C MET A 568 18.13 -23.50 -8.86
N LEU A 569 19.39 -23.93 -8.99
CA LEU A 569 19.72 -25.36 -9.14
C LEU A 569 19.68 -26.12 -7.80
N VAL A 570 20.13 -25.49 -6.71
CA VAL A 570 20.22 -26.14 -5.39
C VAL A 570 18.92 -25.97 -4.59
N GLY A 571 18.12 -24.95 -4.88
CA GLY A 571 16.84 -24.66 -4.23
C GLY A 571 16.94 -23.60 -3.12
N GLY A 572 17.72 -22.56 -3.35
CA GLY A 572 17.77 -21.34 -2.53
C GLY A 572 16.57 -20.42 -2.75
N VAL A 573 16.48 -19.37 -1.93
CA VAL A 573 15.35 -18.42 -1.91
C VAL A 573 15.43 -17.36 -3.00
N PHE A 574 16.64 -16.97 -3.41
CA PHE A 574 16.94 -15.93 -4.39
C PHE A 574 17.21 -16.51 -5.79
N ARG A 575 16.36 -17.46 -6.18
CA ARG A 575 16.51 -18.20 -7.44
C ARG A 575 16.19 -17.35 -8.68
N ALA A 576 17.00 -17.57 -9.70
CA ALA A 576 16.66 -17.25 -11.07
C ALA A 576 15.50 -18.14 -11.59
N THR A 577 15.03 -17.82 -12.79
CA THR A 577 14.16 -18.71 -13.60
C THR A 577 14.99 -19.44 -14.64
N GLU A 578 14.44 -20.51 -15.23
CA GLU A 578 15.10 -21.26 -16.31
C GLU A 578 15.47 -20.38 -17.53
N ASP A 579 14.81 -19.23 -17.69
CA ASP A 579 15.15 -18.26 -18.74
C ASP A 579 16.35 -17.36 -18.43
N ARG A 580 17.08 -17.51 -17.30
CA ARG A 580 18.25 -16.65 -17.02
C ARG A 580 19.27 -16.69 -18.15
N PHE A 581 19.86 -15.54 -18.47
CA PHE A 581 20.63 -15.19 -19.67
C PHE A 581 19.83 -15.08 -20.97
N GLY A 582 18.51 -15.29 -20.91
CA GLY A 582 17.64 -15.40 -22.08
C GLY A 582 17.55 -14.11 -22.88
N ALA A 583 17.48 -12.97 -22.20
CA ALA A 583 17.41 -11.68 -22.87
C ALA A 583 18.66 -11.41 -23.71
N ASN A 584 19.85 -11.67 -23.17
CA ASN A 584 21.12 -11.52 -23.92
C ASN A 584 21.21 -12.52 -25.09
N ILE A 585 20.69 -13.74 -24.93
CA ILE A 585 20.61 -14.73 -26.03
C ILE A 585 19.73 -14.21 -27.17
N ARG A 586 18.56 -13.64 -26.84
CA ARG A 586 17.58 -13.15 -27.81
C ARG A 586 18.00 -11.86 -28.51
N THR A 587 18.56 -10.91 -27.76
CA THR A 587 18.86 -9.56 -28.23
C THR A 587 20.25 -9.42 -28.84
N GLY A 588 21.21 -10.25 -28.40
CA GLY A 588 22.60 -10.15 -28.83
C GLY A 588 23.32 -8.91 -28.30
N VAL A 589 22.78 -8.25 -27.26
CA VAL A 589 23.43 -7.15 -26.55
C VAL A 589 24.81 -7.58 -26.04
N PRO A 590 25.86 -6.74 -26.19
CA PRO A 590 27.18 -7.06 -25.69
C PRO A 590 27.17 -7.45 -24.21
N TYR A 591 27.89 -8.53 -23.90
CA TYR A 591 27.84 -9.18 -22.60
C TYR A 591 29.25 -9.45 -22.05
N VAL A 592 29.52 -8.98 -20.84
CA VAL A 592 30.67 -9.38 -20.04
C VAL A 592 30.16 -10.06 -18.78
N GLY A 593 30.43 -11.35 -18.62
CA GLY A 593 29.97 -12.14 -17.48
C GLY A 593 31.10 -12.57 -16.55
N SER A 594 30.74 -12.93 -15.32
CA SER A 594 31.63 -13.59 -14.36
C SER A 594 30.85 -14.56 -13.48
N VAL A 595 31.51 -15.13 -12.48
CA VAL A 595 31.04 -16.18 -11.57
C VAL A 595 30.82 -15.67 -10.14
N GLY A 596 30.58 -14.38 -9.98
CA GLY A 596 30.50 -13.74 -8.68
C GLY A 596 29.43 -14.36 -7.78
N ALA A 597 29.83 -14.63 -6.54
CA ALA A 597 29.01 -15.24 -5.49
C ALA A 597 28.39 -16.61 -5.87
N LEU A 598 28.95 -17.35 -6.85
CA LEU A 598 28.54 -18.74 -7.12
C LEU A 598 29.03 -19.73 -6.05
N ASP A 599 29.82 -19.28 -5.08
CA ASP A 599 30.22 -20.03 -3.90
C ASP A 599 29.09 -20.21 -2.88
N MET A 600 27.93 -19.58 -3.06
CA MET A 600 26.86 -19.60 -2.07
C MET A 600 25.46 -19.85 -2.63
N VAL A 601 24.62 -20.43 -1.79
CA VAL A 601 23.17 -20.57 -1.96
C VAL A 601 22.48 -19.85 -0.80
N ASN A 602 21.48 -19.04 -1.10
CA ASN A 602 20.82 -18.21 -0.12
C ASN A 602 19.60 -18.91 0.49
N PHE A 603 19.45 -18.79 1.80
CA PHE A 603 18.27 -19.20 2.55
C PHE A 603 17.80 -18.09 3.48
N GLY A 604 16.59 -18.26 4.03
CA GLY A 604 16.07 -17.39 5.08
C GLY A 604 16.79 -17.58 6.43
N PRO A 605 16.10 -17.33 7.56
CA PRO A 605 16.64 -17.60 8.88
C PRO A 605 17.15 -19.05 9.01
N ARG A 606 18.15 -19.31 9.87
CA ARG A 606 18.81 -20.63 9.98
C ARG A 606 17.84 -21.80 10.22
N ASN A 607 16.73 -21.57 10.91
CA ASN A 607 15.70 -22.57 11.18
C ASN A 607 14.78 -22.85 9.96
N SER A 608 14.82 -22.03 8.92
CA SER A 608 14.08 -22.22 7.67
C SER A 608 14.85 -23.07 6.64
N VAL A 609 16.14 -23.34 6.88
CA VAL A 609 16.97 -24.14 5.99
C VAL A 609 16.50 -25.60 6.00
N PRO A 610 16.20 -26.22 4.84
CA PRO A 610 15.75 -27.62 4.78
C PRO A 610 16.73 -28.60 5.44
N ASP A 611 16.19 -29.57 6.20
CA ASP A 611 16.98 -30.55 6.98
C ASP A 611 18.00 -31.35 6.17
N ARG A 612 17.71 -31.58 4.87
CA ARG A 612 18.63 -32.23 3.92
C ARG A 612 19.98 -31.52 3.79
N PHE A 613 20.05 -30.23 4.16
CA PHE A 613 21.27 -29.42 4.13
C PHE A 613 21.94 -29.28 5.49
N SER A 614 21.44 -29.92 6.55
CA SER A 614 21.91 -29.74 7.93
C SER A 614 23.43 -29.94 8.13
N SER A 615 24.07 -30.80 7.32
CA SER A 615 25.51 -31.09 7.36
C SER A 615 26.38 -30.11 6.55
N ARG A 616 25.78 -29.12 5.90
CA ARG A 616 26.47 -28.18 5.01
C ARG A 616 27.16 -27.07 5.79
N LYS A 617 28.12 -26.40 5.12
CA LYS A 617 28.82 -25.24 5.69
C LYS A 617 27.97 -23.99 5.54
N PHE A 618 27.69 -23.33 6.65
CA PHE A 618 26.83 -22.14 6.69
C PHE A 618 27.58 -20.92 7.22
N VAL A 619 27.20 -19.75 6.71
CA VAL A 619 27.51 -18.44 7.31
C VAL A 619 26.18 -17.76 7.60
N ILE A 620 25.94 -17.42 8.86
CA ILE A 620 24.76 -16.64 9.26
C ILE A 620 25.08 -15.18 8.99
N HIS A 621 24.46 -14.62 7.94
CA HIS A 621 24.73 -13.24 7.56
C HIS A 621 23.98 -12.25 8.46
N ASN A 622 22.72 -12.57 8.77
CA ASN A 622 21.89 -11.89 9.76
C ASN A 622 20.73 -12.80 10.19
N ASP A 623 19.87 -12.33 11.10
CA ASP A 623 18.73 -13.09 11.64
C ASP A 623 17.75 -13.59 10.56
N SER A 624 17.74 -12.94 9.39
CA SER A 624 16.84 -13.25 8.27
C SER A 624 17.48 -14.01 7.12
N VAL A 625 18.82 -14.11 7.05
CA VAL A 625 19.54 -14.65 5.88
C VAL A 625 20.69 -15.55 6.31
N THR A 626 20.68 -16.77 5.79
CA THR A 626 21.74 -17.77 5.97
C THR A 626 22.33 -18.13 4.60
N LEU A 627 23.65 -18.09 4.49
CA LEU A 627 24.38 -18.48 3.28
C LEU A 627 24.87 -19.91 3.46
N MET A 628 24.73 -20.74 2.43
CA MET A 628 25.24 -22.12 2.39
C MET A 628 26.31 -22.25 1.30
N ARG A 629 27.48 -22.80 1.63
CA ARG A 629 28.59 -23.00 0.67
C ARG A 629 28.19 -24.02 -0.40
N THR A 630 28.35 -23.70 -1.69
CA THR A 630 28.20 -24.67 -2.79
C THR A 630 29.31 -25.72 -2.78
N THR A 631 29.00 -26.97 -3.15
CA THR A 631 30.01 -28.04 -3.28
C THR A 631 30.66 -28.07 -4.66
N ALA A 632 31.75 -28.83 -4.83
CA ALA A 632 32.35 -29.07 -6.15
C ALA A 632 31.35 -29.68 -7.16
N GLU A 633 30.50 -30.60 -6.71
CA GLU A 633 29.47 -31.22 -7.56
C GLU A 633 28.37 -30.22 -7.97
N GLU A 634 27.93 -29.36 -7.05
CA GLU A 634 26.98 -28.28 -7.39
C GLU A 634 27.63 -27.25 -8.32
N CYS A 635 28.90 -26.90 -8.07
CA CYS A 635 29.71 -26.05 -8.96
C CYS A 635 29.83 -26.62 -10.38
N ARG A 636 29.99 -27.93 -10.52
CA ARG A 636 29.98 -28.61 -11.83
C ARG A 636 28.62 -28.41 -12.53
N GLN A 637 27.52 -28.67 -11.84
CA GLN A 637 26.16 -28.52 -12.39
C GLN A 637 25.87 -27.05 -12.78
N ILE A 638 26.28 -26.10 -11.94
CA ILE A 638 26.19 -24.66 -12.22
C ILE A 638 27.01 -24.31 -13.47
N GLY A 639 28.26 -24.79 -13.56
CA GLY A 639 29.15 -24.54 -14.69
C GLY A 639 28.59 -25.08 -16.00
N GLU A 640 28.06 -26.31 -16.00
CA GLU A 640 27.39 -26.93 -17.16
C GLU A 640 26.18 -26.10 -17.61
N TRP A 641 25.35 -25.67 -16.65
CA TRP A 641 24.15 -24.89 -16.94
C TRP A 641 24.50 -23.52 -17.55
N ILE A 642 25.46 -22.81 -16.95
CA ILE A 642 25.93 -21.51 -17.46
C ILE A 642 26.52 -21.70 -18.87
N ALA A 643 27.41 -22.67 -19.06
CA ALA A 643 28.05 -22.92 -20.35
C ALA A 643 27.03 -23.18 -21.48
N GLN A 644 25.97 -23.95 -21.19
CA GLN A 644 24.90 -24.19 -22.16
C GLN A 644 24.17 -22.92 -22.59
N ARG A 645 23.96 -21.97 -21.68
CA ARG A 645 23.30 -20.69 -21.97
C ARG A 645 24.25 -19.74 -22.71
N LEU A 646 25.48 -19.61 -22.25
CA LEU A 646 26.55 -18.86 -22.91
C LEU A 646 26.74 -19.32 -24.37
N ASN A 647 26.60 -20.63 -24.63
CA ASN A 647 26.70 -21.19 -25.98
C ASN A 647 25.61 -20.74 -26.97
N GLN A 648 24.50 -20.22 -26.47
CA GLN A 648 23.37 -19.75 -27.28
C GLN A 648 23.49 -18.26 -27.64
N MET A 649 24.34 -17.50 -26.94
CA MET A 649 24.53 -16.07 -27.19
C MET A 649 25.20 -15.82 -28.55
N GLN A 650 24.58 -15.01 -29.40
CA GLN A 650 25.11 -14.66 -30.73
C GLN A 650 25.89 -13.34 -30.74
N GLY A 651 25.63 -12.46 -29.78
CA GLY A 651 26.32 -11.17 -29.62
C GLY A 651 27.76 -11.31 -29.11
N PRO A 652 28.54 -10.21 -29.08
CA PRO A 652 29.86 -10.18 -28.46
C PRO A 652 29.77 -10.58 -26.99
N MET A 653 30.51 -11.62 -26.61
CA MET A 653 30.49 -12.17 -25.26
C MET A 653 31.91 -12.45 -24.75
N THR A 654 32.21 -11.90 -23.58
CA THR A 654 33.41 -12.26 -22.80
C THR A 654 32.98 -12.78 -21.43
N PHE A 655 33.58 -13.86 -20.95
CA PHE A 655 33.31 -14.43 -19.63
C PHE A 655 34.62 -14.56 -18.84
N LEU A 656 34.69 -13.92 -17.69
CA LEU A 656 35.91 -13.77 -16.90
C LEU A 656 35.85 -14.65 -15.65
N LEU A 657 36.93 -15.39 -15.39
CA LEU A 657 37.03 -16.31 -14.25
C LEU A 657 38.11 -15.82 -13.26
N PRO A 658 37.75 -15.33 -12.05
CA PRO A 658 38.69 -14.77 -11.07
C PRO A 658 39.36 -15.88 -10.25
N GLU A 659 40.62 -16.21 -10.56
CA GLU A 659 41.37 -17.29 -9.91
C GLU A 659 41.59 -17.06 -8.41
N GLY A 660 41.64 -15.80 -7.98
CA GLY A 660 41.86 -15.43 -6.58
C GLY A 660 40.66 -15.63 -5.66
N GLY A 661 39.45 -15.84 -6.22
CA GLY A 661 38.22 -15.98 -5.43
C GLY A 661 36.99 -15.34 -6.09
N VAL A 662 35.81 -15.94 -5.88
CA VAL A 662 34.55 -15.49 -6.51
C VAL A 662 33.67 -14.61 -5.62
N SER A 663 34.04 -14.41 -4.36
CA SER A 663 33.28 -13.58 -3.41
C SER A 663 34.16 -13.14 -2.25
N ALA A 664 33.74 -12.12 -1.47
CA ALA A 664 34.43 -11.76 -0.24
C ALA A 664 34.53 -12.89 0.80
N LEU A 665 33.72 -13.95 0.69
CA LEU A 665 33.79 -15.13 1.55
C LEU A 665 34.65 -16.26 0.95
N ASP A 666 34.98 -16.20 -0.34
CA ASP A 666 35.87 -17.14 -1.04
C ASP A 666 37.24 -16.50 -1.28
N ALA A 667 37.98 -16.24 -0.20
CA ALA A 667 39.37 -15.78 -0.23
C ALA A 667 40.17 -16.53 0.84
N PRO A 668 41.51 -16.56 0.80
CA PRO A 668 42.31 -17.19 1.86
C PRO A 668 41.83 -16.76 3.26
N ASP A 669 41.73 -17.73 4.17
CA ASP A 669 41.23 -17.57 5.54
C ASP A 669 39.75 -17.16 5.71
N GLN A 670 38.97 -17.08 4.62
CA GLN A 670 37.54 -16.80 4.68
C GLN A 670 36.70 -18.09 4.77
N PRO A 671 35.49 -18.01 5.35
CA PRO A 671 34.70 -19.21 5.64
C PRO A 671 34.26 -19.98 4.40
N PHE A 672 34.15 -19.37 3.22
CA PHE A 672 33.77 -20.07 1.99
C PHE A 672 34.96 -20.33 1.04
N HIS A 673 36.20 -20.18 1.52
CA HIS A 673 37.38 -20.54 0.75
C HIS A 673 37.38 -22.02 0.39
N ASP A 674 37.28 -22.32 -0.90
CA ASP A 674 37.32 -23.69 -1.44
C ASP A 674 37.90 -23.68 -2.87
N PRO A 675 39.23 -23.81 -3.01
CA PRO A 675 39.88 -23.84 -4.31
C PRO A 675 39.46 -25.01 -5.20
N GLU A 676 39.09 -26.15 -4.62
CA GLU A 676 38.69 -27.35 -5.38
C GLU A 676 37.32 -27.14 -6.04
N ALA A 677 36.35 -26.63 -5.29
CA ALA A 677 35.04 -26.29 -5.85
C ALA A 677 35.14 -25.18 -6.90
N ARG A 678 36.03 -24.20 -6.71
CA ARG A 678 36.30 -23.14 -7.67
C ARG A 678 36.92 -23.67 -8.96
N GLU A 679 37.95 -24.51 -8.85
CA GLU A 679 38.61 -25.11 -10.01
C GLU A 679 37.65 -25.99 -10.81
N THR A 680 36.79 -26.74 -10.12
CA THR A 680 35.73 -27.55 -10.74
C THR A 680 34.78 -26.67 -11.56
N LEU A 681 34.30 -25.55 -10.98
CA LEU A 681 33.45 -24.60 -11.69
C LEU A 681 34.14 -24.05 -12.95
N PHE A 682 35.39 -23.65 -12.83
CA PHE A 682 36.13 -22.96 -13.89
C PHE A 682 36.42 -23.89 -15.06
N THR A 683 37.02 -25.05 -14.78
CA THR A 683 37.32 -26.08 -15.79
C THR A 683 36.04 -26.55 -16.49
N THR A 684 34.93 -26.66 -15.75
CA THR A 684 33.64 -27.05 -16.35
C THR A 684 33.14 -26.01 -17.34
N ILE A 685 33.18 -24.72 -17.00
CA ILE A 685 32.76 -23.65 -17.92
C ILE A 685 33.68 -23.62 -19.16
N GLU A 686 34.99 -23.64 -18.95
CA GLU A 686 35.98 -23.57 -20.03
C GLU A 686 35.86 -24.73 -21.03
N SER A 687 35.65 -25.95 -20.52
CA SER A 687 35.57 -27.14 -21.36
C SER A 687 34.27 -27.23 -22.17
N ASN A 688 33.19 -26.61 -21.69
CA ASN A 688 31.87 -26.71 -22.30
C ASN A 688 31.47 -25.49 -23.15
N VAL A 689 32.13 -24.34 -23.00
CA VAL A 689 31.86 -23.16 -23.84
C VAL A 689 32.63 -23.24 -25.15
N ASN A 690 31.91 -23.10 -26.26
CA ASN A 690 32.48 -23.05 -27.61
C ASN A 690 33.16 -21.69 -27.83
N GLN A 691 34.47 -21.63 -27.62
CA GLN A 691 35.30 -20.44 -27.88
C GLN A 691 35.26 -20.06 -29.37
N GLY A 692 35.17 -18.78 -29.69
CA GLY A 692 35.06 -18.28 -31.06
C GLY A 692 35.38 -16.78 -31.18
N GLY A 693 35.29 -16.23 -32.39
CA GLY A 693 35.68 -14.83 -32.65
C GLY A 693 34.87 -13.79 -31.85
N ASN A 694 33.62 -14.11 -31.51
CA ASN A 694 32.71 -13.27 -30.72
C ASN A 694 32.43 -13.83 -29.32
N ARG A 695 33.09 -14.92 -28.91
CA ARG A 695 32.84 -15.59 -27.64
C ARG A 695 34.14 -16.04 -26.99
N ARG A 696 34.45 -15.48 -25.82
CA ARG A 696 35.71 -15.80 -25.12
C ARG A 696 35.50 -16.07 -23.64
N VAL A 697 36.05 -17.18 -23.13
CA VAL A 697 36.21 -17.43 -21.69
C VAL A 697 37.68 -17.23 -21.34
N THR A 698 37.98 -16.48 -20.28
CA THR A 698 39.37 -16.15 -19.89
C THR A 698 39.53 -16.16 -18.37
N ARG A 699 40.57 -16.85 -17.89
CA ARG A 699 41.00 -16.77 -16.49
C ARG A 699 41.76 -15.48 -16.24
N ILE A 700 41.46 -14.86 -15.11
CA ILE A 700 42.14 -13.67 -14.63
C ILE A 700 42.77 -14.02 -13.29
N ASN A 701 44.10 -13.90 -13.20
CA ASN A 701 44.86 -14.16 -11.98
C ASN A 701 44.65 -13.03 -10.95
N ALA A 702 43.43 -12.93 -10.43
CA ALA A 702 42.97 -11.90 -9.54
C ALA A 702 41.74 -12.39 -8.76
N HIS A 703 41.51 -11.84 -7.57
CA HIS A 703 40.28 -12.03 -6.83
C HIS A 703 39.17 -11.13 -7.42
N ILE A 704 37.91 -11.56 -7.42
CA ILE A 704 36.81 -10.81 -8.07
C ILE A 704 36.71 -9.34 -7.63
N ASN A 705 36.95 -9.06 -6.34
CA ASN A 705 36.92 -7.72 -5.75
C ASN A 705 38.20 -6.89 -5.91
N SER A 706 39.23 -7.43 -6.57
CA SER A 706 40.50 -6.74 -6.75
C SER A 706 40.42 -5.65 -7.84
N GLU A 707 41.43 -4.79 -7.88
CA GLU A 707 41.52 -3.75 -8.91
C GLU A 707 41.87 -4.32 -10.28
N GLU A 708 42.74 -5.33 -10.30
CA GLU A 708 43.16 -6.05 -11.49
C GLU A 708 41.98 -6.73 -12.19
N PHE A 709 41.06 -7.33 -11.42
CA PHE A 709 39.85 -7.92 -11.99
C PHE A 709 38.90 -6.86 -12.56
N ALA A 710 38.74 -5.72 -11.88
CA ALA A 710 37.92 -4.63 -12.39
C ALA A 710 38.48 -4.07 -13.71
N ASN A 711 39.80 -3.90 -13.80
CA ASN A 711 40.46 -3.48 -15.04
C ASN A 711 40.24 -4.49 -16.18
N ALA A 712 40.33 -5.80 -15.89
CA ALA A 712 40.04 -6.84 -16.87
C ALA A 712 38.58 -6.81 -17.36
N VAL A 713 37.61 -6.46 -16.49
CA VAL A 713 36.21 -6.26 -16.90
C VAL A 713 36.08 -5.07 -17.85
N LEU A 714 36.74 -3.94 -17.55
CA LEU A 714 36.72 -2.75 -18.40
C LEU A 714 37.40 -2.99 -19.75
N ASP A 715 38.53 -3.70 -19.77
CA ASP A 715 39.24 -4.07 -21.01
C ASP A 715 38.41 -5.02 -21.88
N ALA A 716 37.57 -5.84 -21.26
CA ALA A 716 36.65 -6.75 -21.93
C ALA A 716 35.38 -6.06 -22.45
N MET A 717 35.08 -4.82 -22.01
CA MET A 717 33.96 -4.08 -22.54
C MET A 717 34.21 -3.76 -24.02
N PRO A 718 33.27 -4.12 -24.91
CA PRO A 718 33.39 -3.70 -26.29
C PRO A 718 33.34 -2.17 -26.34
N VAL A 719 34.38 -1.56 -26.88
CA VAL A 719 34.47 -0.11 -27.05
C VAL A 719 33.25 0.36 -27.85
N LEU A 720 32.27 1.00 -27.20
CA LEU A 720 31.04 1.52 -27.82
C LEU A 720 31.29 2.73 -28.77
N HIS A 721 32.54 3.00 -29.15
CA HIS A 721 32.90 4.02 -30.12
C HIS A 721 32.85 3.51 -31.57
N SER A 722 31.67 3.27 -32.14
CA SER A 722 31.57 3.23 -33.62
C SER A 722 30.18 3.46 -34.25
N SER A 723 29.21 4.08 -33.55
CA SER A 723 27.86 4.24 -34.15
C SER A 723 27.32 5.68 -34.27
N ARG A 724 27.81 6.66 -33.49
CA ARG A 724 27.28 8.05 -33.56
C ARG A 724 27.94 8.96 -34.61
N LYS A 725 29.03 8.54 -35.29
CA LYS A 725 29.71 9.36 -36.32
C LYS A 725 29.31 9.10 -37.78
N ARG A 726 28.33 8.23 -38.06
CA ARG A 726 27.93 7.92 -39.45
C ARG A 726 26.69 8.64 -39.98
N ASN A 727 25.99 9.43 -39.17
CA ASN A 727 24.85 10.27 -39.62
C ASN A 727 24.91 11.67 -39.00
N ALA A 728 26.02 12.38 -39.21
CA ALA A 728 26.07 13.85 -39.08
C ALA A 728 26.01 14.47 -40.49
#